data_AF-A0A359EFL2-F1
#
_entry.id   AF-A0A359EFL2-F1
#
_cell.length_a   1.000
_cell.length_b   1.000
_cell.length_c   1.000
_cell.angle_alpha   90.00
_cell.angle_beta   90.00
_cell.angle_gamma   90.00
#
_symmetry.space_group_name_H-M   'P 1'
#
loop_
_entity.id
_entity.type
_entity.pdbx_description
1 polymer ?
#
loop_
_entity_poly.entity_id
_entity_poly.type
_entity_poly.pdbx_seq_one_letter_code
_entity_poly.pdbx_strand_id
1 'polypeptide(L)'
;MIELRGQRRETLEFYFKLNKALRKQLHALIPALRDNRMAEPLLSEVLGYRDILQRMVLTPRINQGLITARDPFAIDTTAYNIYEINTIAGKYGNPGMTLGLQISLSSMPEALISLDRKMRNQAEQMRRDLSPAELPPVWLIPLFEDLEAVSNIRAYLNRVWDYATQSRHTAQAPQERFKEIISEVFIAGSDLSQQVSQANAAYLYRQAKYDTHSWLAEHGVVDAVRIKLGSGEPMQRQGGYYSSVAGQPAFGKTEDDRRRFVANLPAAARKSTAYAVTPLQGVFLGGDLRTYQSNISEHLRFLKARDFVGLQNHIRKAQHSHREDLIRAAETIAESRLGAQSRSLQELERLTIGNKEALMEAFLTELTDNFRHILYGREEDVVGIHVISYFIGRSMPELRDRPSSRRKSGTGTDRGQQILANIAEIIPLAKKGSLLRAISHNKSQTVVLGINQLTTGLFRALERFARANFAEAERDRLIAERLLPSLPVYEILSTLRLYQDWRGEYLNRIETAFPAGNSVFVALREDSDAMCHYLPLFQQELLRRHGVDVNDFFVNDVFIPHLLPTLRPDLAVLLQENLFNTDLDTLLQPISGRVSDDWRADVEKLLAQPTQIAHWRATIWEVMGESIYQWVQSFAELATSLYAFSTSRALDAPPGLARDAKLSPALAGFFRTARADDEMRHFLIGAIEYLSSFTEGEIEVPVSIIRAMNDVERIAQIEESALPPEKQAVVRYCTLQIARLARENG
;
A
#
# COMPACT_ATOMS: atom_id res chain seq x y z
N MET A 1 5.89 -22.83 -31.61
CA MET A 1 6.77 -22.29 -30.55
C MET A 1 8.16 -21.92 -31.04
N ILE A 2 8.89 -22.79 -31.74
CA ILE A 2 10.23 -22.48 -32.27
C ILE A 2 10.19 -21.30 -33.25
N GLU A 3 9.24 -21.29 -34.17
CA GLU A 3 9.04 -20.20 -35.13
C GLU A 3 8.75 -18.85 -34.44
N LEU A 4 7.84 -18.84 -33.45
CA LEU A 4 7.55 -17.64 -32.64
C LEU A 4 8.80 -17.13 -31.89
N ARG A 5 9.67 -18.03 -31.40
CA ARG A 5 10.95 -17.65 -30.79
C ARG A 5 11.90 -17.03 -31.83
N GLY A 6 11.95 -17.58 -33.05
CA GLY A 6 12.70 -17.02 -34.17
C GLY A 6 12.25 -15.60 -34.51
N GLN A 7 10.94 -15.41 -34.73
CA GLN A 7 10.35 -14.10 -35.04
C GLN A 7 10.61 -13.07 -33.93
N ARG A 8 10.46 -13.48 -32.66
CA ARG A 8 10.78 -12.62 -31.51
C ARG A 8 12.25 -12.21 -31.51
N ARG A 9 13.15 -13.16 -31.75
CA ARG A 9 14.60 -12.89 -31.78
C ARG A 9 14.96 -11.90 -32.88
N GLU A 10 14.47 -12.10 -34.10
CA GLU A 10 14.69 -11.17 -35.22
C GLU A 10 14.18 -9.76 -34.88
N THR A 11 13.00 -9.68 -34.28
CA THR A 11 12.40 -8.42 -33.82
C THR A 11 13.27 -7.73 -32.76
N LEU A 12 13.75 -8.47 -31.77
CA LEU A 12 14.66 -7.93 -30.74
C LEU A 12 15.97 -7.44 -31.37
N GLU A 13 16.58 -8.24 -32.24
CA GLU A 13 17.81 -7.88 -32.96
C GLU A 13 17.64 -6.57 -33.75
N PHE A 14 16.51 -6.40 -34.44
CA PHE A 14 16.16 -5.16 -35.14
C PHE A 14 16.13 -3.95 -34.18
N TYR A 15 15.38 -4.04 -33.07
CA TYR A 15 15.25 -2.92 -32.13
C TYR A 15 16.57 -2.57 -31.43
N PHE A 16 17.37 -3.58 -31.04
CA PHE A 16 18.67 -3.32 -30.42
C PHE A 16 19.67 -2.69 -31.41
N LYS A 17 19.65 -3.11 -32.67
CA LYS A 17 20.42 -2.49 -33.75
C LYS A 17 20.02 -1.04 -33.96
N LEU A 18 18.71 -0.76 -34.05
CA LEU A 18 18.17 0.58 -34.20
C LEU A 18 18.58 1.47 -33.02
N ASN A 19 18.39 1.01 -31.79
CA ASN A 19 18.79 1.74 -30.59
C ASN A 19 20.29 2.04 -30.54
N LYS A 20 21.15 1.12 -30.98
CA LYS A 20 22.60 1.38 -31.11
C LYS A 20 22.90 2.48 -32.12
N ALA A 21 22.21 2.47 -33.28
CA ALA A 21 22.38 3.51 -34.30
C ALA A 21 21.91 4.88 -33.80
N LEU A 22 20.72 4.94 -33.17
CA LEU A 22 20.18 6.17 -32.58
C LEU A 22 21.10 6.75 -31.51
N ARG A 23 21.58 5.93 -30.55
CA ARG A 23 22.51 6.39 -29.50
C ARG A 23 23.82 6.91 -30.07
N LYS A 24 24.38 6.26 -31.09
CA LYS A 24 25.60 6.75 -31.77
C LYS A 24 25.34 8.11 -32.43
N GLN A 25 24.22 8.27 -33.11
CA GLN A 25 23.85 9.53 -33.75
C GLN A 25 23.65 10.65 -32.72
N LEU A 26 22.93 10.37 -31.64
CA LEU A 26 22.72 11.31 -30.54
C LEU A 26 24.05 11.74 -29.91
N HIS A 27 24.95 10.80 -29.63
CA HIS A 27 26.28 11.11 -29.12
C HIS A 27 27.08 12.01 -30.07
N ALA A 28 27.03 11.73 -31.39
CA ALA A 28 27.70 12.54 -32.40
C ALA A 28 27.15 13.98 -32.47
N LEU A 29 25.88 14.19 -32.12
CA LEU A 29 25.22 15.50 -32.12
C LEU A 29 25.44 16.32 -30.85
N ILE A 30 25.97 15.74 -29.75
CA ILE A 30 26.19 16.46 -28.49
C ILE A 30 26.99 17.77 -28.65
N PRO A 31 28.10 17.83 -29.41
CA PRO A 31 28.83 19.09 -29.61
C PRO A 31 27.95 20.16 -30.24
N ALA A 32 27.22 19.82 -31.31
CA ALA A 32 26.30 20.74 -31.98
C ALA A 32 25.17 21.22 -31.05
N LEU A 33 24.62 20.34 -30.20
CA LEU A 33 23.62 20.71 -29.19
C LEU A 33 24.18 21.69 -28.16
N ARG A 34 25.45 21.50 -27.72
CA ARG A 34 26.12 22.39 -26.76
C ARG A 34 26.43 23.76 -27.33
N ASP A 35 26.84 23.81 -28.59
CA ASP A 35 27.15 25.06 -29.31
C ASP A 35 25.88 25.89 -29.53
N ASN A 36 24.73 25.24 -29.69
CA ASN A 36 23.44 25.87 -29.93
C ASN A 36 22.54 25.94 -28.67
N ARG A 37 23.11 25.83 -27.47
CA ARG A 37 22.35 25.80 -26.19
C ARG A 37 21.51 27.05 -25.89
N MET A 38 21.75 28.16 -26.60
CA MET A 38 20.96 29.39 -26.45
C MET A 38 19.70 29.40 -27.33
N ALA A 39 19.54 28.43 -28.24
CA ALA A 39 18.35 28.32 -29.07
C ALA A 39 17.19 27.74 -28.26
N GLU A 40 16.23 28.59 -27.89
CA GLU A 40 15.08 28.24 -27.05
C GLU A 40 14.23 27.06 -27.60
N PRO A 41 13.97 26.94 -28.92
CA PRO A 41 13.27 25.78 -29.46
C PRO A 41 14.06 24.47 -29.27
N LEU A 42 15.37 24.51 -29.50
CA LEU A 42 16.25 23.35 -29.32
C LEU A 42 16.32 22.96 -27.84
N LEU A 43 16.44 23.93 -26.95
CA LEU A 43 16.48 23.69 -25.52
C LEU A 43 15.17 23.06 -25.03
N SER A 44 14.02 23.54 -25.51
CA SER A 44 12.71 22.99 -25.17
C SER A 44 12.57 21.51 -25.59
N GLU A 45 13.00 21.18 -26.82
CA GLU A 45 13.00 19.80 -27.31
C GLU A 45 13.98 18.92 -26.50
N VAL A 46 15.21 19.39 -26.27
CA VAL A 46 16.23 18.67 -25.48
C VAL A 46 15.78 18.43 -24.05
N LEU A 47 15.07 19.39 -23.42
CA LEU A 47 14.49 19.25 -22.08
C LEU A 47 13.36 18.22 -22.04
N GLY A 48 12.61 18.06 -23.14
CA GLY A 48 11.57 17.04 -23.28
C GLY A 48 12.12 15.61 -23.33
N TYR A 49 13.37 15.42 -23.77
CA TYR A 49 14.06 14.14 -23.71
C TYR A 49 14.61 13.90 -22.29
N ARG A 50 13.93 13.06 -21.52
CA ARG A 50 14.49 12.51 -20.27
C ARG A 50 15.74 11.67 -20.60
N ASP A 51 16.90 12.30 -20.46
CA ASP A 51 18.24 11.72 -20.51
C ASP A 51 18.51 10.86 -21.76
N ILE A 52 18.81 11.54 -22.86
CA ILE A 52 19.00 10.99 -24.23
C ILE A 52 20.03 9.85 -24.33
N LEU A 53 20.84 9.62 -23.29
CA LEU A 53 21.95 8.67 -23.27
C LEU A 53 21.86 7.66 -22.11
N GLN A 54 20.87 7.79 -21.22
CA GLN A 54 20.76 6.90 -20.08
C GLN A 54 20.46 5.47 -20.53
N ARG A 55 21.20 4.52 -19.99
CA ARG A 55 20.89 3.11 -20.18
C ARG A 55 19.66 2.77 -19.36
N MET A 56 18.60 2.36 -20.05
CA MET A 56 17.46 1.72 -19.40
C MET A 56 17.79 0.26 -19.07
N VAL A 57 17.28 -0.19 -17.94
CA VAL A 57 17.33 -1.58 -17.49
C VAL A 57 15.90 -2.03 -17.20
N LEU A 58 15.59 -3.25 -17.63
CA LEU A 58 14.34 -3.93 -17.34
C LEU A 58 14.52 -4.75 -16.07
N THR A 59 13.54 -4.66 -15.16
CA THR A 59 13.45 -5.52 -13.98
C THR A 59 12.09 -6.21 -14.01
N PRO A 60 11.98 -7.37 -14.67
CA PRO A 60 10.75 -8.15 -14.68
C PRO A 60 10.34 -8.55 -13.27
N ARG A 61 9.03 -8.70 -13.04
CA ARG A 61 8.45 -9.16 -11.78
C ARG A 61 7.72 -10.48 -12.02
N ILE A 62 8.04 -11.50 -11.23
CA ILE A 62 7.34 -12.80 -11.20
C ILE A 62 6.72 -13.04 -9.82
N ASN A 63 5.81 -14.00 -9.71
CA ASN A 63 5.26 -14.47 -8.44
C ASN A 63 6.06 -15.69 -7.95
N GLN A 64 6.34 -15.81 -6.66
CA GLN A 64 7.02 -16.98 -6.07
C GLN A 64 6.35 -18.30 -6.47
N GLY A 65 5.01 -18.33 -6.58
CA GLY A 65 4.24 -19.51 -7.00
C GLY A 65 4.59 -20.02 -8.40
N LEU A 66 5.15 -19.18 -9.28
CA LEU A 66 5.66 -19.61 -10.59
C LEU A 66 6.90 -20.49 -10.45
N ILE A 67 7.71 -20.26 -9.40
CA ILE A 67 8.94 -21.00 -9.12
C ILE A 67 8.61 -22.35 -8.49
N THR A 68 7.61 -22.38 -7.61
CA THR A 68 7.19 -23.59 -6.88
C THR A 68 6.10 -24.39 -7.60
N ALA A 69 5.74 -24.00 -8.82
CA ALA A 69 4.77 -24.73 -9.62
C ALA A 69 5.26 -26.15 -9.93
N ARG A 70 4.33 -27.11 -10.01
CA ARG A 70 4.65 -28.50 -10.37
C ARG A 70 5.25 -28.60 -11.79
N ASP A 71 4.72 -27.81 -12.72
CA ASP A 71 5.25 -27.69 -14.08
C ASP A 71 6.29 -26.56 -14.13
N PRO A 72 7.58 -26.86 -14.37
CA PRO A 72 8.62 -25.85 -14.43
C PRO A 72 8.67 -25.08 -15.76
N PHE A 73 7.86 -25.45 -16.76
CA PHE A 73 7.94 -24.90 -18.12
C PHE A 73 7.93 -23.36 -18.17
N ALA A 74 7.07 -22.74 -17.36
CA ALA A 74 6.91 -21.29 -17.34
C ALA A 74 8.12 -20.57 -16.72
N ILE A 75 8.69 -21.10 -15.63
CA ILE A 75 9.88 -20.51 -15.00
C ILE A 75 11.13 -20.74 -15.84
N ASP A 76 11.26 -21.91 -16.47
CA ASP A 76 12.37 -22.22 -17.37
C ASP A 76 12.35 -21.32 -18.62
N THR A 77 11.16 -21.12 -19.19
CA THR A 77 10.97 -20.17 -20.30
C THR A 77 11.31 -18.74 -19.88
N THR A 78 11.00 -18.35 -18.64
CA THR A 78 11.33 -17.02 -18.12
C THR A 78 12.85 -16.83 -18.03
N ALA A 79 13.57 -17.79 -17.43
CA ALA A 79 15.03 -17.75 -17.34
C ALA A 79 15.68 -17.70 -18.74
N TYR A 80 15.23 -18.54 -19.67
CA TYR A 80 15.69 -18.54 -21.06
C TYR A 80 15.52 -17.16 -21.72
N ASN A 81 14.32 -16.57 -21.63
CA ASN A 81 14.02 -15.29 -22.26
C ASN A 81 14.89 -14.15 -21.72
N ILE A 82 15.17 -14.13 -20.41
CA ILE A 82 16.02 -13.11 -19.79
C ILE A 82 17.44 -13.14 -20.37
N TYR A 83 18.05 -14.32 -20.44
CA TYR A 83 19.40 -14.45 -20.99
C TYR A 83 19.45 -14.27 -22.51
N GLU A 84 18.40 -14.67 -23.24
CA GLU A 84 18.29 -14.37 -24.67
C GLU A 84 18.31 -12.84 -24.90
N ILE A 85 17.50 -12.09 -24.15
CA ILE A 85 17.45 -10.62 -24.24
C ILE A 85 18.82 -10.01 -23.95
N ASN A 86 19.49 -10.40 -22.85
CA ASN A 86 20.82 -9.89 -22.50
C ASN A 86 21.88 -10.25 -23.54
N THR A 87 21.83 -11.46 -24.09
CA THR A 87 22.76 -11.92 -25.13
C THR A 87 22.62 -11.08 -26.40
N ILE A 88 21.38 -10.89 -26.88
CA ILE A 88 21.11 -10.07 -28.06
C ILE A 88 21.52 -8.62 -27.79
N ALA A 89 21.09 -8.05 -26.67
CA ALA A 89 21.43 -6.69 -26.29
C ALA A 89 22.94 -6.47 -26.16
N GLY A 90 23.67 -7.46 -25.64
CA GLY A 90 25.13 -7.50 -25.53
C GLY A 90 25.85 -7.37 -26.87
N LYS A 91 25.38 -8.07 -27.91
CA LYS A 91 25.89 -7.92 -29.30
C LYS A 91 25.81 -6.48 -29.80
N TYR A 92 24.83 -5.72 -29.31
CA TYR A 92 24.62 -4.31 -29.65
C TYR A 92 25.14 -3.32 -28.61
N GLY A 93 26.01 -3.76 -27.69
CA GLY A 93 26.70 -2.90 -26.72
C GLY A 93 25.90 -2.60 -25.44
N ASN A 94 24.89 -3.43 -25.13
CA ASN A 94 24.15 -3.34 -23.88
C ASN A 94 23.95 -4.73 -23.23
N PRO A 95 25.00 -5.37 -22.70
CA PRO A 95 24.93 -6.73 -22.18
C PRO A 95 24.03 -6.90 -20.94
N GLY A 96 23.63 -5.80 -20.29
CA GLY A 96 22.80 -5.77 -19.10
C GLY A 96 21.45 -5.09 -19.32
N MET A 97 20.67 -5.55 -20.30
CA MET A 97 19.31 -5.03 -20.49
C MET A 97 18.39 -5.45 -19.35
N THR A 98 18.54 -6.67 -18.84
CA THR A 98 17.85 -7.19 -17.66
C THR A 98 18.91 -7.53 -16.61
N LEU A 99 19.02 -6.71 -15.56
CA LEU A 99 19.99 -6.90 -14.48
C LEU A 99 19.37 -7.45 -13.19
N GLY A 100 18.04 -7.49 -13.11
CA GLY A 100 17.34 -7.94 -11.92
C GLY A 100 16.04 -8.64 -12.26
N LEU A 101 15.67 -9.61 -11.44
CA LEU A 101 14.39 -10.32 -11.48
C LEU A 101 13.74 -10.20 -10.11
N GLN A 102 12.61 -9.50 -10.05
CA GLN A 102 11.87 -9.28 -8.81
C GLN A 102 10.92 -10.45 -8.54
N ILE A 103 10.95 -10.97 -7.32
CA ILE A 103 10.16 -12.14 -6.91
C ILE A 103 9.13 -11.66 -5.89
N SER A 104 7.85 -11.68 -6.27
CA SER A 104 6.73 -11.28 -5.40
C SER A 104 6.39 -12.37 -4.40
N LEU A 105 5.86 -11.97 -3.24
CA LEU A 105 5.50 -12.88 -2.14
C LEU A 105 6.69 -13.76 -1.73
N SER A 106 7.88 -13.15 -1.59
CA SER A 106 9.09 -13.87 -1.15
C SER A 106 8.98 -14.26 0.32
N SER A 107 8.55 -15.48 0.57
CA SER A 107 8.44 -16.09 1.91
C SER A 107 9.26 -17.37 2.05
N MET A 108 9.54 -18.06 0.94
CA MET A 108 10.29 -19.32 0.93
C MET A 108 11.70 -19.10 0.34
N PRO A 109 12.77 -19.13 1.16
CA PRO A 109 14.14 -18.94 0.66
C PRO A 109 14.55 -20.05 -0.32
N GLU A 110 14.01 -21.26 -0.19
CA GLU A 110 14.26 -22.39 -1.08
C GLU A 110 13.80 -22.11 -2.52
N ALA A 111 12.74 -21.32 -2.70
CA ALA A 111 12.28 -20.91 -4.02
C ALA A 111 13.32 -20.00 -4.70
N LEU A 112 13.86 -19.02 -3.98
CA LEU A 112 14.90 -18.13 -4.51
C LEU A 112 16.18 -18.91 -4.82
N ILE A 113 16.60 -19.82 -3.95
CA ILE A 113 17.76 -20.70 -4.16
C ILE A 113 17.57 -21.58 -5.41
N SER A 114 16.39 -22.15 -5.59
CA SER A 114 16.05 -22.95 -6.79
C SER A 114 16.13 -22.11 -8.06
N LEU A 115 15.63 -20.88 -8.01
CA LEU A 115 15.68 -19.95 -9.12
C LEU A 115 17.12 -19.53 -9.47
N ASP A 116 17.97 -19.26 -8.48
CA ASP A 116 19.39 -18.95 -8.72
C ASP A 116 20.09 -20.08 -9.48
N ARG A 117 19.87 -21.34 -9.07
CA ARG A 117 20.41 -22.52 -9.78
C ARG A 117 19.96 -22.56 -11.24
N LYS A 118 18.66 -22.34 -11.50
CA LYS A 118 18.11 -22.27 -12.86
C LYS A 118 18.75 -21.14 -13.68
N MET A 119 18.88 -19.95 -13.09
CA MET A 119 19.48 -18.79 -13.74
C MET A 119 20.96 -19.03 -14.07
N ARG A 120 21.74 -19.63 -13.17
CA ARG A 120 23.14 -19.99 -13.42
C ARG A 120 23.28 -21.01 -14.53
N ASN A 121 22.52 -22.10 -14.49
CA ASN A 121 22.54 -23.13 -15.53
C ASN A 121 22.22 -22.54 -16.91
N GLN A 122 21.21 -21.65 -16.97
CA GLN A 122 20.84 -20.99 -18.22
C GLN A 122 21.91 -20.02 -18.71
N ALA A 123 22.59 -19.31 -17.81
CA ALA A 123 23.71 -18.43 -18.13
C ALA A 123 24.86 -19.22 -18.78
N GLU A 124 25.25 -20.34 -18.16
CA GLU A 124 26.31 -21.21 -18.66
C GLU A 124 25.97 -21.79 -20.04
N GLN A 125 24.73 -22.25 -20.23
CA GLN A 125 24.26 -22.76 -21.51
C GLN A 125 24.33 -21.68 -22.60
N MET A 126 23.83 -20.48 -22.32
CA MET A 126 23.84 -19.36 -23.28
C MET A 126 25.26 -18.91 -23.63
N ARG A 127 26.18 -18.95 -22.66
CA ARG A 127 27.60 -18.65 -22.88
C ARG A 127 28.26 -19.66 -23.83
N ARG A 128 27.85 -20.94 -23.77
CA ARG A 128 28.32 -21.98 -24.70
C ARG A 128 27.71 -21.82 -26.10
N ASP A 129 26.41 -21.49 -26.16
CA ASP A 129 25.64 -21.58 -27.40
C ASP A 129 25.68 -20.32 -28.30
N LEU A 130 25.81 -19.11 -27.73
CA LEU A 130 25.42 -17.88 -28.46
C LEU A 130 26.38 -16.69 -28.41
N SER A 131 27.26 -16.59 -27.42
CA SER A 131 28.23 -15.48 -27.34
C SER A 131 29.33 -15.74 -26.31
N PRO A 132 30.63 -15.51 -26.64
CA PRO A 132 31.71 -15.47 -25.66
C PRO A 132 31.70 -14.18 -24.81
N ALA A 133 30.87 -13.19 -25.13
CA ALA A 133 30.78 -11.95 -24.38
C ALA A 133 30.36 -12.22 -22.92
N GLU A 134 31.08 -11.64 -21.98
CA GLU A 134 30.77 -11.74 -20.57
C GLU A 134 29.46 -11.00 -20.26
N LEU A 135 28.42 -11.76 -19.90
CA LEU A 135 27.14 -11.21 -19.50
C LEU A 135 27.15 -10.94 -18.00
N PRO A 136 26.63 -9.79 -17.55
CA PRO A 136 26.48 -9.52 -16.13
C PRO A 136 25.50 -10.52 -15.49
N PRO A 137 25.67 -10.84 -14.20
CA PRO A 137 24.70 -11.65 -13.47
C PRO A 137 23.35 -10.95 -13.42
N VAL A 138 22.28 -11.76 -13.38
CA VAL A 138 20.92 -11.27 -13.13
C VAL A 138 20.63 -11.45 -11.66
N TRP A 139 20.50 -10.33 -10.94
CA TRP A 139 20.23 -10.34 -9.51
C TRP A 139 18.80 -10.79 -9.21
N LEU A 140 18.65 -11.59 -8.15
CA LEU A 140 17.34 -11.95 -7.61
C LEU A 140 16.96 -10.93 -6.55
N ILE A 141 15.79 -10.33 -6.72
CA ILE A 141 15.29 -9.26 -5.84
C ILE A 141 14.09 -9.81 -5.09
N PRO A 142 14.26 -10.33 -3.85
CA PRO A 142 13.13 -10.77 -3.06
C PRO A 142 12.26 -9.58 -2.68
N LEU A 143 10.95 -9.70 -2.89
CA LEU A 143 9.95 -8.73 -2.47
C LEU A 143 9.11 -9.30 -1.33
N PHE A 144 9.31 -8.72 -0.13
CA PHE A 144 8.59 -9.02 1.10
C PHE A 144 7.34 -8.11 1.20
N GLU A 145 6.15 -8.70 1.28
CA GLU A 145 4.86 -7.97 1.19
C GLU A 145 3.89 -8.22 2.34
N ASP A 146 3.98 -9.36 3.04
CA ASP A 146 3.07 -9.74 4.12
C ASP A 146 3.75 -9.82 5.49
N LEU A 147 2.93 -9.92 6.55
CA LEU A 147 3.40 -9.87 7.93
C LEU A 147 4.44 -10.95 8.24
N GLU A 148 4.20 -12.18 7.81
CA GLU A 148 5.11 -13.30 8.04
C GLU A 148 6.45 -13.08 7.33
N ALA A 149 6.41 -12.74 6.04
CA ALA A 149 7.62 -12.51 5.25
C ALA A 149 8.44 -11.33 5.79
N VAL A 150 7.78 -10.23 6.17
CA VAL A 150 8.43 -9.03 6.71
C VAL A 150 9.03 -9.28 8.09
N SER A 151 8.35 -10.05 8.95
CA SER A 151 8.85 -10.38 10.29
C SER A 151 9.98 -11.41 10.26
N ASN A 152 10.09 -12.19 9.19
CA ASN A 152 11.04 -13.31 9.07
C ASN A 152 12.21 -13.04 8.11
N ILE A 153 12.45 -11.78 7.73
CA ILE A 153 13.51 -11.41 6.76
C ILE A 153 14.88 -11.94 7.18
N ARG A 154 15.26 -11.80 8.46
CA ARG A 154 16.58 -12.28 8.94
C ARG A 154 16.77 -13.79 8.71
N ALA A 155 15.76 -14.61 9.04
CA ALA A 155 15.85 -16.05 8.82
C ALA A 155 15.89 -16.41 7.33
N TYR A 156 15.12 -15.69 6.50
CA TYR A 156 15.16 -15.83 5.05
C TYR A 156 16.57 -15.56 4.51
N LEU A 157 17.19 -14.44 4.92
CA LEU A 157 18.53 -14.07 4.47
C LEU A 157 19.62 -15.03 4.98
N ASN A 158 19.51 -15.54 6.21
CA ASN A 158 20.39 -16.58 6.74
C ASN A 158 20.40 -17.83 5.84
N ARG A 159 19.22 -18.30 5.40
CA ARG A 159 19.13 -19.47 4.51
C ARG A 159 19.80 -19.23 3.15
N VAL A 160 19.64 -18.03 2.59
CA VAL A 160 20.31 -17.67 1.33
C VAL A 160 21.83 -17.53 1.54
N TRP A 161 22.26 -17.00 2.68
CA TRP A 161 23.66 -16.89 3.05
C TRP A 161 24.34 -18.25 3.23
N ASP A 162 23.70 -19.20 3.90
CA ASP A 162 24.17 -20.58 4.03
C ASP A 162 24.37 -21.21 2.65
N TYR A 163 23.40 -21.02 1.76
CA TYR A 163 23.50 -21.47 0.37
C TYR A 163 24.63 -20.77 -0.40
N ALA A 164 24.82 -19.45 -0.23
CA ALA A 164 25.93 -18.72 -0.84
C ALA A 164 27.28 -19.27 -0.37
N THR A 165 27.40 -19.58 0.93
CA THR A 165 28.60 -20.18 1.52
C THR A 165 28.91 -21.56 0.95
N GLN A 166 27.88 -22.35 0.66
CA GLN A 166 28.01 -23.70 0.08
C GLN A 166 28.23 -23.70 -1.44
N SER A 167 27.68 -22.72 -2.16
CA SER A 167 27.67 -22.66 -3.63
C SER A 167 28.75 -21.78 -4.26
N ARG A 168 29.59 -21.14 -3.42
CA ARG A 168 30.72 -20.33 -3.85
C ARG A 168 31.83 -21.18 -4.48
N HIS A 169 32.60 -20.57 -5.36
CA HIS A 169 33.87 -21.16 -5.78
C HIS A 169 34.88 -21.13 -4.62
N THR A 170 35.86 -22.05 -4.61
CA THR A 170 36.83 -22.17 -3.51
C THR A 170 37.61 -20.88 -3.25
N ALA A 171 37.90 -20.11 -4.29
CA ALA A 171 38.61 -18.82 -4.20
C ALA A 171 37.68 -17.62 -3.92
N GLN A 172 36.36 -17.82 -3.94
CA GLN A 172 35.36 -16.75 -3.80
C GLN A 172 34.93 -16.64 -2.34
N ALA A 173 34.82 -15.42 -1.80
CA ALA A 173 34.30 -15.20 -0.45
C ALA A 173 32.77 -15.39 -0.40
N PRO A 174 32.18 -15.81 0.75
CA PRO A 174 30.72 -15.90 0.89
C PRO A 174 30.00 -14.58 0.55
N GLN A 175 30.58 -13.45 0.92
CA GLN A 175 30.09 -12.10 0.61
C GLN A 175 29.97 -11.89 -0.91
N GLU A 176 30.99 -12.25 -1.67
CA GLU A 176 31.01 -12.10 -3.13
C GLU A 176 29.93 -12.97 -3.76
N ARG A 177 29.82 -14.22 -3.32
CA ARG A 177 28.79 -15.13 -3.83
C ARG A 177 27.38 -14.63 -3.48
N PHE A 178 27.18 -14.11 -2.27
CA PHE A 178 25.90 -13.55 -1.86
C PHE A 178 25.50 -12.33 -2.73
N LYS A 179 26.46 -11.42 -3.00
CA LYS A 179 26.26 -10.23 -3.86
C LYS A 179 25.93 -10.59 -5.32
N GLU A 180 26.34 -11.76 -5.81
CA GLU A 180 25.92 -12.27 -7.11
C GLU A 180 24.45 -12.72 -7.13
N ILE A 181 23.96 -13.26 -6.00
CA ILE A 181 22.58 -13.74 -5.87
C ILE A 181 21.63 -12.56 -5.63
N ILE A 182 21.90 -11.76 -4.58
CA ILE A 182 21.03 -10.67 -4.12
C ILE A 182 21.85 -9.37 -4.06
N SER A 183 21.40 -8.34 -4.78
CA SER A 183 21.94 -6.98 -4.72
C SER A 183 20.90 -5.94 -4.27
N GLU A 184 19.62 -6.32 -4.20
CA GLU A 184 18.53 -5.49 -3.73
C GLU A 184 17.56 -6.34 -2.91
N VAL A 185 17.20 -5.85 -1.73
CA VAL A 185 16.06 -6.35 -0.95
C VAL A 185 14.91 -5.36 -1.09
N PHE A 186 13.74 -5.83 -1.49
CA PHE A 186 12.57 -4.99 -1.68
C PHE A 186 11.53 -5.30 -0.60
N ILE A 187 11.14 -4.29 0.18
CA ILE A 187 10.09 -4.38 1.19
C ILE A 187 8.91 -3.53 0.74
N ALA A 188 7.68 -4.03 0.79
CA ALA A 188 6.47 -3.25 0.51
C ALA A 188 5.46 -3.35 1.65
N GLY A 189 4.99 -2.20 2.14
CA GLY A 189 4.11 -2.13 3.31
C GLY A 189 2.61 -1.96 3.00
N SER A 190 2.20 -1.90 1.72
CA SER A 190 0.79 -1.62 1.40
C SER A 190 -0.15 -2.76 1.81
N ASP A 191 0.21 -4.02 1.52
CA ASP A 191 -0.65 -5.15 1.87
C ASP A 191 -0.56 -5.51 3.36
N LEU A 192 0.56 -5.19 4.01
CA LEU A 192 0.72 -5.27 5.47
C LEU A 192 -0.33 -4.44 6.21
N SER A 193 -0.65 -3.25 5.71
CA SER A 193 -1.64 -2.35 6.33
C SER A 193 -3.05 -2.89 6.43
N GLN A 194 -3.39 -3.88 5.61
CA GLN A 194 -4.68 -4.56 5.70
C GLN A 194 -4.71 -5.60 6.82
N GLN A 195 -3.56 -6.06 7.31
CA GLN A 195 -3.48 -7.08 8.35
C GLN A 195 -3.38 -6.47 9.75
N VAL A 196 -2.68 -5.33 9.86
CA VAL A 196 -2.28 -4.75 11.15
C VAL A 196 -2.63 -3.27 11.33
N SER A 197 -3.42 -2.65 10.45
CA SER A 197 -3.61 -1.18 10.34
C SER A 197 -2.45 -0.42 9.71
N GLN A 198 -2.69 0.84 9.32
CA GLN A 198 -1.70 1.68 8.65
C GLN A 198 -0.52 2.08 9.54
N ALA A 199 -0.79 2.55 10.76
CA ALA A 199 0.26 3.03 11.65
C ALA A 199 1.20 1.87 12.05
N ASN A 200 0.65 0.70 12.36
CA ASN A 200 1.48 -0.47 12.70
C ASN A 200 2.22 -0.99 11.46
N ALA A 201 1.59 -1.01 10.29
CA ALA A 201 2.30 -1.35 9.06
C ALA A 201 3.48 -0.40 8.78
N ALA A 202 3.32 0.90 8.99
CA ALA A 202 4.42 1.86 8.86
C ALA A 202 5.53 1.67 9.91
N TYR A 203 5.19 1.19 11.12
CA TYR A 203 6.16 0.80 12.14
C TYR A 203 6.94 -0.46 11.72
N LEU A 204 6.24 -1.55 11.41
CA LEU A 204 6.83 -2.81 10.96
C LEU A 204 7.67 -2.63 9.69
N TYR A 205 7.25 -1.73 8.81
CA TYR A 205 7.99 -1.38 7.60
C TYR A 205 9.36 -0.75 7.90
N ARG A 206 9.43 0.11 8.92
CA ARG A 206 10.70 0.68 9.43
C ARG A 206 11.52 -0.35 10.22
N GLN A 207 10.86 -1.21 10.99
CA GLN A 207 11.50 -2.31 11.72
C GLN A 207 12.17 -3.30 10.76
N ALA A 208 11.50 -3.69 9.67
CA ALA A 208 12.05 -4.57 8.66
C ALA A 208 13.26 -3.97 7.94
N LYS A 209 13.25 -2.66 7.68
CA LYS A 209 14.41 -1.92 7.16
C LYS A 209 15.58 -1.99 8.15
N TYR A 210 15.34 -1.75 9.44
CA TYR A 210 16.36 -1.89 10.49
C TYR A 210 16.94 -3.30 10.54
N ASP A 211 16.09 -4.31 10.57
CA ASP A 211 16.50 -5.71 10.66
C ASP A 211 17.32 -6.15 9.46
N THR A 212 16.94 -5.69 8.26
CA THR A 212 17.70 -5.94 7.05
C THR A 212 19.06 -5.24 7.10
N HIS A 213 19.12 -3.94 7.44
CA HIS A 213 20.40 -3.23 7.52
C HIS A 213 21.34 -3.81 8.58
N SER A 214 20.80 -4.18 9.74
CA SER A 214 21.55 -4.80 10.83
C SER A 214 22.15 -6.13 10.38
N TRP A 215 21.34 -6.97 9.72
CA TRP A 215 21.80 -8.23 9.15
C TRP A 215 22.89 -8.01 8.09
N LEU A 216 22.71 -7.05 7.19
CA LEU A 216 23.71 -6.72 6.16
C LEU A 216 25.03 -6.22 6.76
N ALA A 217 24.97 -5.48 7.87
CA ALA A 217 26.13 -5.01 8.62
C ALA A 217 26.87 -6.18 9.29
N GLU A 218 26.14 -7.07 9.98
CA GLU A 218 26.67 -8.29 10.63
C GLU A 218 27.43 -9.20 9.63
N HIS A 219 27.06 -9.17 8.34
CA HIS A 219 27.64 -10.02 7.29
C HIS A 219 28.63 -9.28 6.36
N GLY A 220 28.88 -7.98 6.57
CA GLY A 220 29.83 -7.18 5.79
C GLY A 220 29.41 -6.94 4.34
N VAL A 221 28.11 -6.77 4.08
CA VAL A 221 27.54 -6.59 2.72
C VAL A 221 26.65 -5.34 2.58
N VAL A 222 26.67 -4.44 3.56
CA VAL A 222 25.83 -3.22 3.61
C VAL A 222 26.07 -2.24 2.45
N ASP A 223 27.29 -2.18 1.94
CA ASP A 223 27.70 -1.31 0.85
C ASP A 223 27.19 -1.80 -0.52
N ALA A 224 26.99 -3.11 -0.63
CA ALA A 224 26.68 -3.80 -1.88
C ALA A 224 25.21 -4.16 -2.07
N VAL A 225 24.47 -4.40 -0.99
CA VAL A 225 23.04 -4.74 -1.05
C VAL A 225 22.22 -3.50 -0.69
N ARG A 226 21.45 -2.99 -1.65
CA ARG A 226 20.56 -1.85 -1.41
C ARG A 226 19.21 -2.30 -0.88
N ILE A 227 18.58 -1.49 -0.05
CA ILE A 227 17.20 -1.72 0.40
C ILE A 227 16.28 -0.76 -0.35
N LYS A 228 15.26 -1.33 -0.98
CA LYS A 228 14.23 -0.59 -1.72
C LYS A 228 12.91 -0.70 -0.98
N LEU A 229 12.26 0.44 -0.85
CA LEU A 229 11.01 0.62 -0.14
C LEU A 229 9.86 0.86 -1.13
N GLY A 230 8.85 0.00 -1.07
CA GLY A 230 7.60 0.10 -1.81
C GLY A 230 6.62 1.07 -1.17
N SER A 231 6.42 2.21 -1.83
CA SER A 231 5.42 3.21 -1.46
C SER A 231 4.39 3.36 -2.57
N GLY A 232 3.12 3.20 -2.20
CA GLY A 232 1.99 3.79 -2.92
C GLY A 232 1.74 5.23 -2.48
N GLU A 233 0.95 5.93 -3.28
CA GLU A 233 0.78 7.38 -3.15
C GLU A 233 0.06 7.79 -1.86
N PRO A 234 -1.17 7.34 -1.56
CA PRO A 234 -1.84 7.74 -0.33
C PRO A 234 -1.03 7.26 0.89
N MET A 235 -1.17 7.95 2.03
CA MET A 235 -0.48 7.55 3.26
C MET A 235 -0.84 6.12 3.68
N GLN A 236 -2.06 5.69 3.34
CA GLN A 236 -2.56 4.32 3.45
C GLN A 236 -1.73 3.28 2.67
N ARG A 237 -0.78 3.74 1.86
CA ARG A 237 0.15 2.90 1.11
C ARG A 237 1.60 3.38 1.30
N GLN A 238 1.94 3.92 2.46
CA GLN A 238 3.29 4.40 2.82
C GLN A 238 3.70 5.75 2.19
N GLY A 239 2.75 6.55 1.69
CA GLY A 239 2.94 7.99 1.49
C GLY A 239 3.95 8.40 0.40
N GLY A 240 3.99 7.71 -0.73
CA GLY A 240 4.88 7.99 -1.86
C GLY A 240 4.41 9.12 -2.78
N TYR A 241 3.72 10.13 -2.27
CA TYR A 241 3.13 11.23 -3.03
C TYR A 241 4.04 12.48 -3.08
N TYR A 242 3.79 13.37 -4.05
CA TYR A 242 4.45 14.68 -4.09
C TYR A 242 3.63 15.70 -3.30
N SER A 243 4.26 16.38 -2.35
CA SER A 243 3.64 17.46 -1.57
C SER A 243 4.11 18.82 -2.07
N SER A 244 3.22 19.61 -2.65
CA SER A 244 3.52 20.99 -3.06
C SER A 244 3.71 21.95 -1.89
N VAL A 245 3.25 21.57 -0.70
CA VAL A 245 3.31 22.40 0.51
C VAL A 245 4.50 22.07 1.41
N ALA A 246 5.25 21.00 1.12
CA ALA A 246 6.44 20.64 1.89
C ALA A 246 7.47 21.78 1.87
N GLY A 247 7.94 22.19 3.05
CA GLY A 247 8.89 23.29 3.20
C GLY A 247 8.30 24.70 2.95
N GLN A 248 6.99 24.83 2.76
CA GLN A 248 6.34 26.14 2.60
C GLN A 248 5.98 26.77 3.96
N PRO A 249 5.98 28.10 4.09
CA PRO A 249 5.50 28.78 5.29
C PRO A 249 4.05 28.41 5.63
N ALA A 250 3.77 28.24 6.93
CA ALA A 250 2.42 27.99 7.43
C ALA A 250 1.55 29.25 7.42
N PHE A 251 2.17 30.40 7.70
CA PHE A 251 1.49 31.68 7.87
C PHE A 251 1.85 32.68 6.77
N GLY A 252 0.86 33.51 6.41
CA GLY A 252 0.97 34.70 5.59
C GLY A 252 1.80 35.81 6.26
N LYS A 253 2.22 36.77 5.44
CA LYS A 253 3.11 37.88 5.85
C LYS A 253 2.57 39.25 5.43
N THR A 254 1.27 39.34 5.14
CA THR A 254 0.63 40.61 4.76
C THR A 254 0.51 41.55 5.95
N GLU A 255 0.22 42.83 5.69
CA GLU A 255 0.03 43.81 6.76
C GLU A 255 -1.23 43.51 7.60
N ASP A 256 -2.28 42.98 6.98
CA ASP A 256 -3.47 42.55 7.71
C ASP A 256 -3.19 41.31 8.58
N ASP A 257 -2.33 40.38 8.13
CA ASP A 257 -1.88 39.25 8.97
C ASP A 257 -1.14 39.75 10.20
N ARG A 258 -0.25 40.74 10.03
CA ARG A 258 0.49 41.34 11.16
C ARG A 258 -0.44 41.97 12.19
N ARG A 259 -1.49 42.67 11.74
CA ARG A 259 -2.51 43.24 12.65
C ARG A 259 -3.25 42.13 13.41
N ARG A 260 -3.63 41.04 12.73
CA ARG A 260 -4.26 39.87 13.38
C ARG A 260 -3.34 39.24 14.41
N PHE A 261 -2.06 39.08 14.10
CA PHE A 261 -1.06 38.57 15.05
C PHE A 261 -0.89 39.48 16.26
N VAL A 262 -0.82 40.80 16.08
CA VAL A 262 -0.71 41.76 17.19
C VAL A 262 -1.93 41.71 18.12
N ALA A 263 -3.12 41.52 17.56
CA ALA A 263 -4.36 41.48 18.35
C ALA A 263 -4.56 40.17 19.12
N ASN A 264 -4.04 39.05 18.62
CA ASN A 264 -4.36 37.72 19.16
C ASN A 264 -3.16 36.96 19.76
N LEU A 265 -1.92 37.36 19.49
CA LEU A 265 -0.73 36.59 19.87
C LEU A 265 0.27 37.41 20.72
N PRO A 266 0.91 36.78 21.73
CA PRO A 266 2.00 37.39 22.46
C PRO A 266 3.24 37.62 21.59
N ALA A 267 4.16 38.48 22.03
CA ALA A 267 5.35 38.86 21.25
C ALA A 267 6.22 37.68 20.79
N ALA A 268 6.36 36.65 21.62
CA ALA A 268 7.13 35.45 21.30
C ALA A 268 6.46 34.65 20.17
N ALA A 269 5.16 34.36 20.29
CA ALA A 269 4.36 33.69 19.26
C ALA A 269 4.36 34.43 17.92
N ARG A 270 4.26 35.77 17.95
CA ARG A 270 4.37 36.59 16.73
C ARG A 270 5.69 36.40 15.99
N LYS A 271 6.78 36.13 16.71
CA LYS A 271 8.08 35.87 16.10
C LYS A 271 8.16 34.45 15.56
N SER A 272 7.54 33.46 16.21
CA SER A 272 7.57 32.07 15.76
C SER A 272 6.80 31.86 14.45
N THR A 273 5.72 32.60 14.19
CA THR A 273 4.98 32.51 12.90
C THR A 273 5.85 32.79 11.68
N ALA A 274 6.91 33.60 11.82
CA ALA A 274 7.84 33.91 10.73
C ALA A 274 8.72 32.74 10.31
N TYR A 275 8.96 31.78 11.23
CA TYR A 275 9.78 30.59 11.03
C TYR A 275 8.96 29.31 10.88
N ALA A 276 7.63 29.41 11.03
CA ALA A 276 6.75 28.27 10.99
C ALA A 276 6.62 27.74 9.55
N VAL A 277 7.08 26.50 9.34
CA VAL A 277 7.21 25.89 8.00
C VAL A 277 6.64 24.48 8.03
N THR A 278 5.93 24.10 6.98
CA THR A 278 5.39 22.75 6.84
C THR A 278 6.54 21.75 6.71
N PRO A 279 6.56 20.68 7.53
CA PRO A 279 7.63 19.69 7.49
C PRO A 279 7.73 19.02 6.11
N LEU A 280 8.90 18.45 5.83
CA LEU A 280 9.05 17.62 4.63
C LEU A 280 8.12 16.41 4.74
N GLN A 281 7.40 16.11 3.67
CA GLN A 281 6.44 15.01 3.61
C GLN A 281 6.38 14.38 2.21
N GLY A 282 5.76 13.22 2.10
CA GLY A 282 5.71 12.47 0.84
C GLY A 282 7.10 12.03 0.37
N VAL A 283 7.43 12.25 -0.90
CA VAL A 283 8.75 11.91 -1.46
C VAL A 283 9.90 12.81 -1.00
N PHE A 284 9.60 13.91 -0.33
CA PHE A 284 10.63 14.71 0.36
C PHE A 284 11.01 14.11 1.73
N LEU A 285 10.21 13.17 2.24
CA LEU A 285 10.42 12.59 3.55
C LEU A 285 11.49 11.49 3.51
N GLY A 286 12.57 11.72 4.26
CA GLY A 286 13.67 10.78 4.43
C GLY A 286 14.59 10.67 3.21
N GLY A 287 15.64 9.85 3.33
CA GLY A 287 16.60 9.56 2.27
C GLY A 287 16.48 8.14 1.73
N ASP A 288 15.31 7.51 1.84
CA ASP A 288 15.14 6.13 1.41
C ASP A 288 15.05 5.99 -0.11
N LEU A 289 15.56 4.87 -0.62
CA LEU A 289 15.29 4.45 -1.99
C LEU A 289 13.85 3.93 -2.09
N ARG A 290 12.96 4.74 -2.67
CA ARG A 290 11.52 4.44 -2.77
C ARG A 290 11.05 4.22 -4.21
N THR A 291 9.98 3.45 -4.37
CA THR A 291 9.29 3.34 -5.66
C THR A 291 8.40 4.54 -5.95
N TYR A 292 8.51 5.08 -7.16
CA TYR A 292 7.56 6.05 -7.69
C TYR A 292 6.48 5.34 -8.50
N GLN A 293 5.23 5.48 -8.07
CA GLN A 293 4.07 4.95 -8.79
C GLN A 293 3.64 5.89 -9.93
N SER A 294 2.61 5.49 -10.66
CA SER A 294 2.19 6.17 -11.88
C SER A 294 1.70 7.61 -11.64
N ASN A 295 1.02 7.93 -10.55
CA ASN A 295 0.54 9.30 -10.33
C ASN A 295 1.64 10.27 -10.00
N ILE A 296 2.57 9.86 -9.14
CA ILE A 296 3.71 10.73 -8.89
C ILE A 296 4.44 10.95 -10.22
N SER A 297 4.62 9.89 -11.03
CA SER A 297 5.22 10.03 -12.37
C SER A 297 4.45 11.03 -13.25
N GLU A 298 3.11 11.02 -13.25
CA GLU A 298 2.27 12.02 -13.94
C GLU A 298 2.39 13.41 -13.33
N HIS A 299 2.25 13.57 -12.02
CA HIS A 299 2.44 14.84 -11.31
C HIS A 299 3.80 15.45 -11.66
N LEU A 300 4.87 14.64 -11.66
CA LEU A 300 6.22 15.09 -12.02
C LEU A 300 6.33 15.56 -13.47
N ARG A 301 5.48 15.08 -14.39
CA ARG A 301 5.43 15.59 -15.78
C ARG A 301 4.81 16.98 -15.87
N PHE A 302 3.90 17.32 -14.97
CA PHE A 302 3.23 18.62 -14.94
C PHE A 302 3.93 19.64 -14.04
N LEU A 303 5.00 19.26 -13.34
CA LEU A 303 5.82 20.21 -12.60
C LEU A 303 6.54 21.16 -13.56
N LYS A 304 6.68 22.43 -13.14
CA LYS A 304 7.55 23.38 -13.84
C LYS A 304 8.98 22.83 -13.82
N ALA A 305 9.74 23.09 -14.90
CA ALA A 305 11.10 22.55 -15.05
C ALA A 305 12.00 22.83 -13.83
N ARG A 306 11.91 24.05 -13.27
CA ARG A 306 12.64 24.43 -12.04
C ARG A 306 12.30 23.54 -10.85
N ASP A 307 11.01 23.29 -10.62
CA ASP A 307 10.52 22.52 -9.47
C ASP A 307 10.87 21.03 -9.64
N PHE A 308 10.76 20.51 -10.86
CA PHE A 308 11.17 19.15 -11.19
C PHE A 308 12.68 18.93 -10.94
N VAL A 309 13.53 19.83 -11.44
CA VAL A 309 14.99 19.75 -11.23
C VAL A 309 15.32 19.89 -9.74
N GLY A 310 14.67 20.82 -9.03
CA GLY A 310 14.84 21.01 -7.59
C GLY A 310 14.50 19.75 -6.80
N LEU A 311 13.36 19.12 -7.12
CA LEU A 311 12.92 17.87 -6.53
C LEU A 311 13.93 16.73 -6.77
N GLN A 312 14.33 16.49 -8.03
CA GLN A 312 15.27 15.43 -8.39
C GLN A 312 16.62 15.60 -7.69
N ASN A 313 17.14 16.83 -7.64
CA ASN A 313 18.36 17.15 -6.93
C ASN A 313 18.22 16.91 -5.41
N HIS A 314 17.11 17.30 -4.80
CA HIS A 314 16.84 17.07 -3.38
C HIS A 314 16.80 15.58 -3.05
N ILE A 315 15.99 14.79 -3.78
CA ILE A 315 15.89 13.34 -3.60
C ILE A 315 17.26 12.68 -3.73
N ARG A 316 18.01 12.99 -4.79
CA ARG A 316 19.32 12.39 -5.03
C ARG A 316 20.31 12.71 -3.91
N LYS A 317 20.34 13.95 -3.43
CA LYS A 317 21.20 14.35 -2.32
C LYS A 317 20.79 13.68 -1.00
N ALA A 318 19.50 13.70 -0.67
CA ALA A 318 18.97 13.07 0.53
C ALA A 318 19.26 11.56 0.54
N GLN A 319 19.05 10.87 -0.59
CA GLN A 319 19.34 9.45 -0.73
C GLN A 319 20.82 9.13 -0.60
N HIS A 320 21.68 9.97 -1.20
CA HIS A 320 23.12 9.77 -1.12
C HIS A 320 23.64 9.94 0.32
N SER A 321 23.30 11.06 0.98
CA SER A 321 23.70 11.33 2.36
C SER A 321 23.17 10.27 3.32
N HIS A 322 21.89 9.90 3.20
CA HIS A 322 21.29 8.87 4.05
C HIS A 322 21.93 7.50 3.87
N ARG A 323 22.30 7.13 2.63
CA ARG A 323 23.04 5.89 2.37
C ARG A 323 24.43 5.92 3.01
N GLU A 324 25.15 7.03 2.92
CA GLU A 324 26.47 7.17 3.55
C GLU A 324 26.40 7.06 5.08
N ASP A 325 25.40 7.70 5.69
CA ASP A 325 25.20 7.62 7.14
C ASP A 325 24.87 6.19 7.60
N LEU A 326 24.05 5.46 6.84
CA LEU A 326 23.75 4.04 7.10
C LEU A 326 25.00 3.16 6.96
N ILE A 327 25.82 3.37 5.92
CA ILE A 327 27.06 2.61 5.72
C ILE A 327 28.04 2.89 6.86
N ARG A 328 28.23 4.15 7.24
CA ARG A 328 29.14 4.54 8.34
C ARG A 328 28.71 3.92 9.68
N ALA A 329 27.41 3.93 9.97
CA ALA A 329 26.87 3.28 11.16
C ALA A 329 27.13 1.76 11.14
N ALA A 330 27.05 1.13 9.96
CA ALA A 330 27.23 -0.30 9.77
C ALA A 330 28.70 -0.77 9.75
N GLU A 331 29.64 -0.01 9.18
CA GLU A 331 31.08 -0.35 9.13
C GLU A 331 31.65 -0.56 10.55
N THR A 332 31.21 0.27 11.49
CA THR A 332 31.63 0.19 12.90
C THR A 332 31.14 -1.11 13.59
N ILE A 333 30.11 -1.78 13.07
CA ILE A 333 29.59 -3.06 13.59
C ILE A 333 30.51 -4.23 13.19
N ALA A 334 30.96 -4.24 11.93
CA ALA A 334 31.79 -5.31 11.40
C ALA A 334 33.21 -5.32 11.98
N GLU A 335 33.74 -4.14 12.33
CA GLU A 335 35.14 -3.98 12.75
C GLU A 335 35.35 -3.97 14.28
N SER A 336 34.31 -3.81 15.09
CA SER A 336 34.48 -3.46 16.51
C SER A 336 34.25 -4.59 17.52
N ARG A 337 34.97 -4.50 18.65
CA ARG A 337 34.78 -5.36 19.83
C ARG A 337 33.47 -5.00 20.54
N LEU A 338 32.80 -5.99 21.14
CA LEU A 338 31.47 -6.00 21.82
C LEU A 338 30.89 -4.64 22.31
N GLY A 339 31.68 -3.76 22.93
CA GLY A 339 31.20 -2.46 23.44
C GLY A 339 30.93 -1.37 22.40
N ALA A 340 31.53 -1.43 21.20
CA ALA A 340 31.29 -0.48 20.11
C ALA A 340 30.18 -0.96 19.14
N GLN A 341 29.85 -2.25 19.18
CA GLN A 341 28.70 -2.82 18.47
C GLN A 341 27.37 -2.26 18.99
N SER A 342 27.22 -2.08 20.31
CA SER A 342 25.98 -1.55 20.91
C SER A 342 25.67 -0.11 20.50
N ARG A 343 26.67 0.77 20.48
CA ARG A 343 26.50 2.18 20.05
C ARG A 343 26.17 2.29 18.55
N SER A 344 26.79 1.44 17.74
CA SER A 344 26.60 1.46 16.29
C SER A 344 25.22 0.93 15.89
N LEU A 345 24.72 -0.09 16.60
CA LEU A 345 23.35 -0.58 16.46
C LEU A 345 22.31 0.47 16.91
N GLN A 346 22.57 1.20 18.00
CA GLN A 346 21.70 2.31 18.44
C GLN A 346 21.65 3.44 17.40
N GLU A 347 22.77 3.76 16.77
CA GLU A 347 22.79 4.78 15.71
C GLU A 347 22.05 4.29 14.45
N LEU A 348 22.23 3.03 14.07
CA LEU A 348 21.46 2.42 12.98
C LEU A 348 19.95 2.45 13.28
N GLU A 349 19.55 2.10 14.50
CA GLU A 349 18.18 2.14 14.98
C GLU A 349 17.57 3.55 14.90
N ARG A 350 18.34 4.56 15.33
CA ARG A 350 17.96 5.98 15.21
C ARG A 350 17.74 6.41 13.75
N LEU A 351 18.60 5.96 12.83
CA LEU A 351 18.53 6.28 11.40
C LEU A 351 17.42 5.54 10.65
N THR A 352 16.91 4.42 11.20
CA THR A 352 15.88 3.60 10.53
C THR A 352 14.50 3.72 11.17
N ILE A 353 14.39 3.45 12.47
CA ILE A 353 13.11 3.42 13.21
C ILE A 353 12.84 4.78 13.82
N GLY A 354 13.89 5.44 14.31
CA GLY A 354 13.81 6.64 15.15
C GLY A 354 13.92 6.26 16.62
N ASN A 355 13.13 6.92 17.47
CA ASN A 355 13.08 6.58 18.89
C ASN A 355 12.09 5.43 19.12
N LYS A 356 12.55 4.32 19.70
CA LYS A 356 11.64 3.29 20.20
C LYS A 356 10.98 3.76 21.49
N GLU A 357 9.66 3.62 21.52
CA GLU A 357 8.86 3.98 22.68
C GLU A 357 7.90 2.82 22.97
N ALA A 358 8.05 2.20 24.14
CA ALA A 358 7.25 1.03 24.52
C ALA A 358 5.75 1.33 24.52
N LEU A 359 5.35 2.56 24.88
CA LEU A 359 3.96 3.01 24.81
C LEU A 359 3.42 3.00 23.38
N MET A 360 4.24 3.38 22.39
CA MET A 360 3.85 3.33 20.98
C MET A 360 3.62 1.89 20.55
N GLU A 361 4.52 0.97 20.86
CA GLU A 361 4.37 -0.45 20.48
C GLU A 361 3.13 -1.09 21.12
N ALA A 362 2.88 -0.80 22.40
CA ALA A 362 1.68 -1.25 23.10
C ALA A 362 0.41 -0.66 22.47
N PHE A 363 0.41 0.63 22.13
CA PHE A 363 -0.69 1.28 21.43
C PHE A 363 -0.93 0.68 20.03
N LEU A 364 0.12 0.38 19.26
CA LEU A 364 0.00 -0.23 17.94
C LEU A 364 -0.64 -1.63 18.00
N THR A 365 -0.45 -2.35 19.10
CA THR A 365 -1.12 -3.62 19.36
C THR A 365 -2.62 -3.40 19.58
N GLU A 366 -3.00 -2.49 20.48
CA GLU A 366 -4.42 -2.12 20.70
C GLU A 366 -5.07 -1.61 19.39
N LEU A 367 -4.37 -0.77 18.62
CA LEU A 367 -4.83 -0.29 17.32
C LEU A 367 -5.08 -1.43 16.34
N THR A 368 -4.17 -2.41 16.30
CA THR A 368 -4.32 -3.59 15.42
C THR A 368 -5.58 -4.35 15.78
N ASP A 369 -5.84 -4.56 17.07
CA ASP A 369 -7.02 -5.30 17.53
C ASP A 369 -8.32 -4.57 17.19
N ASN A 370 -8.38 -3.25 17.41
CA ASN A 370 -9.55 -2.43 17.07
C ASN A 370 -9.78 -2.37 15.55
N PHE A 371 -8.71 -2.21 14.77
CA PHE A 371 -8.76 -2.24 13.32
C PHE A 371 -9.29 -3.59 12.79
N ARG A 372 -8.77 -4.70 13.31
CA ARG A 372 -9.19 -6.06 12.91
C ARG A 372 -10.61 -6.36 13.34
N HIS A 373 -11.01 -5.94 14.55
CA HIS A 373 -12.37 -6.06 15.04
C HIS A 373 -13.33 -5.39 14.05
N ILE A 374 -13.11 -4.13 13.70
CA ILE A 374 -13.99 -3.43 12.75
C ILE A 374 -13.95 -4.08 11.37
N LEU A 375 -12.74 -4.33 10.84
CA LEU A 375 -12.61 -4.75 9.45
C LEU A 375 -13.09 -6.19 9.22
N TYR A 376 -12.71 -7.12 10.08
CA TYR A 376 -12.95 -8.55 9.90
C TYR A 376 -14.02 -9.13 10.83
N GLY A 377 -14.46 -8.36 11.83
CA GLY A 377 -15.32 -8.86 12.89
C GLY A 377 -14.54 -9.63 13.94
N ARG A 378 -15.24 -10.02 15.01
CA ARG A 378 -14.79 -11.07 15.93
C ARG A 378 -15.22 -12.44 15.42
N GLU A 379 -14.84 -13.48 16.15
CA GLU A 379 -15.22 -14.85 15.82
C GLU A 379 -16.75 -15.02 15.87
N GLU A 380 -17.41 -14.41 16.85
CA GLU A 380 -18.87 -14.38 16.99
C GLU A 380 -19.59 -13.59 15.90
N ASP A 381 -18.95 -12.58 15.32
CA ASP A 381 -19.53 -11.78 14.23
C ASP A 381 -19.54 -12.53 12.90
N VAL A 382 -18.68 -13.55 12.77
CA VAL A 382 -18.38 -14.34 11.55
C VAL A 382 -17.72 -13.51 10.45
N VAL A 383 -18.28 -12.33 10.15
CA VAL A 383 -17.85 -11.39 9.11
C VAL A 383 -17.90 -9.95 9.62
N GLY A 384 -16.95 -9.11 9.17
CA GLY A 384 -16.96 -7.65 9.38
C GLY A 384 -17.12 -6.85 8.09
N ILE A 385 -16.89 -5.54 8.11
CA ILE A 385 -17.13 -4.66 6.94
C ILE A 385 -16.24 -4.97 5.73
N HIS A 386 -15.22 -5.82 5.88
CA HIS A 386 -14.40 -6.29 4.77
C HIS A 386 -15.26 -6.90 3.64
N VAL A 387 -16.35 -7.60 3.97
CA VAL A 387 -17.25 -8.19 2.95
C VAL A 387 -17.88 -7.12 2.05
N ILE A 388 -18.22 -5.96 2.61
CA ILE A 388 -18.74 -4.82 1.83
C ILE A 388 -17.66 -4.36 0.85
N SER A 389 -16.44 -4.18 1.37
CA SER A 389 -15.30 -3.73 0.57
C SER A 389 -14.95 -4.72 -0.54
N TYR A 390 -15.07 -6.03 -0.25
CA TYR A 390 -14.87 -7.13 -1.19
C TYR A 390 -15.81 -7.00 -2.39
N PHE A 391 -17.11 -6.94 -2.15
CA PHE A 391 -18.11 -6.89 -3.22
C PHE A 391 -18.04 -5.57 -3.99
N ILE A 392 -17.81 -4.44 -3.32
CA ILE A 392 -17.56 -3.17 -4.03
C ILE A 392 -16.35 -3.35 -4.96
N GLY A 393 -15.23 -3.88 -4.46
CA GLY A 393 -13.98 -4.00 -5.19
C GLY A 393 -14.09 -4.89 -6.43
N ARG A 394 -14.93 -5.92 -6.38
CA ARG A 394 -15.26 -6.81 -7.51
C ARG A 394 -16.10 -6.13 -8.57
N SER A 395 -17.04 -5.28 -8.17
CA SER A 395 -17.92 -4.57 -9.10
C SER A 395 -17.29 -3.33 -9.71
N MET A 396 -16.22 -2.82 -9.10
CA MET A 396 -15.50 -1.69 -9.66
C MET A 396 -14.82 -2.09 -10.98
N PRO A 397 -14.93 -1.26 -12.04
CA PRO A 397 -14.21 -1.51 -13.28
C PRO A 397 -12.70 -1.49 -13.04
N GLU A 398 -11.99 -2.43 -13.64
CA GLU A 398 -10.52 -2.45 -13.63
C GLU A 398 -9.99 -1.21 -14.35
N LEU A 399 -9.18 -0.41 -13.64
CA LEU A 399 -8.52 0.78 -14.18
C LEU A 399 -7.09 0.51 -14.64
N ARG A 400 -6.56 -0.68 -14.36
CA ARG A 400 -5.18 -1.11 -14.67
C ARG A 400 -5.16 -2.63 -14.92
N ASP A 401 -4.21 -3.09 -15.74
CA ASP A 401 -3.89 -4.51 -15.96
C ASP A 401 -3.19 -5.14 -14.73
N ARG A 402 -3.79 -5.02 -13.54
CA ARG A 402 -3.27 -5.67 -12.32
C ARG A 402 -4.42 -6.37 -11.60
N PRO A 403 -4.30 -7.68 -11.31
CA PRO A 403 -5.33 -8.41 -10.58
C PRO A 403 -5.65 -7.74 -9.23
N SER A 404 -6.94 -7.60 -8.92
CA SER A 404 -7.48 -6.94 -7.72
C SER A 404 -7.53 -7.85 -6.49
N SER A 405 -7.48 -9.17 -6.68
CA SER A 405 -7.46 -10.21 -5.64
C SER A 405 -6.04 -10.72 -5.30
N ARG A 406 -5.90 -11.32 -4.13
CA ARG A 406 -4.67 -12.02 -3.71
C ARG A 406 -4.65 -13.44 -4.32
N ARG A 407 -3.44 -14.00 -4.48
CA ARG A 407 -3.22 -15.44 -4.64
C ARG A 407 -2.54 -15.91 -3.36
N LYS A 408 -3.12 -16.87 -2.63
CA LYS A 408 -2.41 -17.58 -1.56
C LYS A 408 -1.61 -18.76 -2.13
N SER A 409 -0.50 -19.07 -1.48
CA SER A 409 0.29 -20.29 -1.72
C SER A 409 -0.39 -21.46 -1.02
N GLY A 410 -1.23 -22.20 -1.72
CA GLY A 410 -1.75 -23.49 -1.27
C GLY A 410 -1.01 -24.64 -1.97
N THR A 411 -0.21 -25.40 -1.24
CA THR A 411 0.36 -26.67 -1.67
C THR A 411 -0.72 -27.75 -1.62
N GLY A 412 -0.90 -28.48 -2.73
CA GLY A 412 -1.93 -29.51 -2.83
C GLY A 412 -1.62 -30.77 -2.00
N THR A 413 -2.49 -31.05 -1.03
CA THR A 413 -2.72 -32.36 -0.40
C THR A 413 -4.21 -32.54 -0.06
N ASP A 414 -4.67 -33.80 -0.11
CA ASP A 414 -6.01 -34.38 0.08
C ASP A 414 -7.27 -33.50 0.15
N ARG A 415 -8.09 -33.65 -0.89
CA ARG A 415 -9.29 -32.88 -1.23
C ARG A 415 -10.35 -32.79 -0.11
N GLY A 416 -10.54 -33.86 0.69
CA GLY A 416 -11.50 -33.89 1.80
C GLY A 416 -11.07 -33.05 3.01
N GLN A 417 -9.79 -33.12 3.39
CA GLN A 417 -9.20 -32.20 4.37
C GLN A 417 -9.10 -30.78 3.80
N GLN A 418 -8.91 -30.66 2.49
CA GLN A 418 -8.87 -29.38 1.77
C GLN A 418 -10.21 -28.63 1.84
N ILE A 419 -11.37 -29.29 1.86
CA ILE A 419 -12.69 -28.63 1.94
C ILE A 419 -12.89 -27.96 3.30
N LEU A 420 -12.70 -28.73 4.38
CA LEU A 420 -12.79 -28.22 5.74
C LEU A 420 -11.69 -27.18 6.01
N ALA A 421 -10.49 -27.41 5.50
CA ALA A 421 -9.43 -26.41 5.52
C ALA A 421 -9.84 -25.14 4.75
N ASN A 422 -10.41 -25.22 3.54
CA ASN A 422 -10.81 -24.06 2.74
C ASN A 422 -11.91 -23.22 3.41
N ILE A 423 -12.90 -23.84 4.06
CA ILE A 423 -13.95 -23.11 4.80
C ILE A 423 -13.42 -22.55 6.11
N ALA A 424 -12.71 -23.36 6.92
CA ALA A 424 -12.08 -22.90 8.16
C ALA A 424 -10.91 -21.91 7.92
N GLU A 425 -10.36 -21.87 6.70
CA GLU A 425 -9.37 -20.90 6.24
C GLU A 425 -9.96 -19.54 5.90
N ILE A 426 -11.28 -19.43 5.80
CA ILE A 426 -11.96 -18.20 5.40
C ILE A 426 -12.91 -17.73 6.50
N ILE A 427 -13.65 -18.63 7.15
CA ILE A 427 -14.65 -18.30 8.17
C ILE A 427 -14.22 -18.84 9.54
N PRO A 428 -14.28 -18.02 10.62
CA PRO A 428 -14.61 -16.60 10.63
C PRO A 428 -13.49 -15.73 10.04
N LEU A 429 -13.85 -14.62 9.39
CA LEU A 429 -12.90 -13.71 8.72
C LEU A 429 -11.84 -13.15 9.69
N ALA A 430 -12.21 -13.02 10.97
CA ALA A 430 -11.35 -12.59 12.07
C ALA A 430 -10.01 -13.35 12.15
N LYS A 431 -9.96 -14.62 11.74
CA LYS A 431 -8.74 -15.46 11.83
C LYS A 431 -7.74 -15.22 10.70
N LYS A 432 -8.18 -14.72 9.54
CA LYS A 432 -7.41 -14.89 8.28
C LYS A 432 -7.16 -13.59 7.51
N GLY A 433 -7.88 -12.50 7.81
CA GLY A 433 -7.61 -11.18 7.24
C GLY A 433 -8.10 -11.01 5.78
N SER A 434 -7.50 -10.09 5.03
CA SER A 434 -8.00 -9.61 3.72
C SER A 434 -7.83 -10.58 2.57
N LEU A 435 -8.85 -10.67 1.69
CA LEU A 435 -8.80 -11.32 0.38
C LEU A 435 -8.56 -10.31 -0.78
N LEU A 436 -8.68 -9.01 -0.50
CA LEU A 436 -8.42 -7.93 -1.46
C LEU A 436 -6.99 -7.44 -1.38
N ARG A 437 -6.43 -6.97 -2.48
CA ARG A 437 -5.20 -6.15 -2.45
C ARG A 437 -5.46 -4.77 -1.86
N ALA A 438 -4.44 -4.15 -1.26
CA ALA A 438 -4.55 -2.84 -0.61
C ALA A 438 -5.17 -1.74 -1.48
N ILE A 439 -4.90 -1.74 -2.79
CA ILE A 439 -5.45 -0.76 -3.73
C ILE A 439 -6.96 -0.91 -3.87
N SER A 440 -7.42 -2.15 -4.11
CA SER A 440 -8.85 -2.45 -4.26
C SER A 440 -9.59 -2.12 -2.97
N HIS A 441 -8.98 -2.48 -1.84
CA HIS A 441 -9.53 -2.21 -0.52
C HIS A 441 -9.69 -0.72 -0.21
N ASN A 442 -8.65 0.09 -0.47
CA ASN A 442 -8.71 1.53 -0.26
C ASN A 442 -9.79 2.19 -1.13
N LYS A 443 -9.87 1.80 -2.41
CA LYS A 443 -10.90 2.26 -3.34
C LYS A 443 -12.31 1.88 -2.84
N SER A 444 -12.51 0.65 -2.41
CA SER A 444 -13.81 0.22 -1.91
C SER A 444 -14.22 0.89 -0.59
N GLN A 445 -13.31 0.91 0.38
CA GLN A 445 -13.62 1.36 1.74
C GLN A 445 -13.62 2.89 1.86
N THR A 446 -12.56 3.55 1.40
CA THR A 446 -12.38 5.00 1.59
C THR A 446 -13.11 5.82 0.53
N VAL A 447 -12.99 5.44 -0.75
CA VAL A 447 -13.62 6.21 -1.85
C VAL A 447 -15.12 5.94 -1.91
N VAL A 448 -15.52 4.67 -2.02
CA VAL A 448 -16.93 4.30 -2.25
C VAL A 448 -17.75 4.23 -0.95
N LEU A 449 -17.27 3.51 0.07
CA LEU A 449 -18.02 3.35 1.33
C LEU A 449 -17.91 4.58 2.25
N GLY A 450 -16.87 5.39 2.12
CA GLY A 450 -16.66 6.59 2.96
C GLY A 450 -16.12 6.30 4.35
N ILE A 451 -15.59 5.09 4.60
CA ILE A 451 -14.88 4.75 5.84
C ILE A 451 -13.38 4.92 5.59
N ASN A 452 -12.75 5.86 6.28
CA ASN A 452 -11.33 6.14 6.06
C ASN A 452 -10.45 5.01 6.61
N GLN A 453 -9.75 4.30 5.72
CA GLN A 453 -8.88 3.19 6.09
C GLN A 453 -7.68 3.65 6.93
N LEU A 454 -7.26 4.92 6.82
CA LEU A 454 -6.14 5.46 7.60
C LEU A 454 -6.46 5.54 9.09
N THR A 455 -7.73 5.70 9.42
CA THR A 455 -8.21 5.99 10.79
C THR A 455 -9.17 4.93 11.32
N THR A 456 -9.42 3.85 10.56
CA THR A 456 -10.36 2.79 10.99
C THR A 456 -9.93 2.20 12.33
N GLY A 457 -10.71 2.42 13.38
CA GLY A 457 -10.43 1.94 14.74
C GLY A 457 -9.38 2.75 15.50
N LEU A 458 -8.87 3.85 14.93
CA LEU A 458 -7.81 4.66 15.51
C LEU A 458 -8.28 5.37 16.79
N PHE A 459 -9.44 6.00 16.74
CA PHE A 459 -9.92 6.86 17.82
C PHE A 459 -10.43 6.02 18.98
N ARG A 460 -11.10 4.91 18.67
CA ARG A 460 -11.47 3.90 19.66
C ARG A 460 -10.24 3.30 20.33
N ALA A 461 -9.18 3.00 19.58
CA ALA A 461 -7.94 2.48 20.14
C ALA A 461 -7.26 3.50 21.07
N LEU A 462 -7.24 4.79 20.69
CA LEU A 462 -6.73 5.86 21.55
C LEU A 462 -7.51 5.90 22.88
N GLU A 463 -8.84 5.87 22.82
CA GLU A 463 -9.69 5.90 24.00
C GLU A 463 -9.47 4.70 24.93
N ARG A 464 -9.49 3.49 24.36
CA ARG A 464 -9.30 2.26 25.14
C ARG A 464 -7.89 2.19 25.73
N PHE A 465 -6.87 2.55 24.96
CA PHE A 465 -5.49 2.55 25.40
C PHE A 465 -5.26 3.56 26.54
N ALA A 466 -5.76 4.79 26.40
CA ALA A 466 -5.61 5.81 27.43
C ALA A 466 -6.37 5.47 28.71
N ARG A 467 -7.57 4.89 28.61
CA ARG A 467 -8.31 4.41 29.79
C ARG A 467 -7.57 3.30 30.54
N ALA A 468 -6.90 2.40 29.81
CA ALA A 468 -6.20 1.27 30.40
C ALA A 468 -4.82 1.63 30.98
N ASN A 469 -4.12 2.61 30.41
CA ASN A 469 -2.71 2.84 30.71
C ASN A 469 -2.42 4.17 31.44
N PHE A 470 -3.34 5.14 31.42
CA PHE A 470 -3.10 6.48 31.94
C PHE A 470 -4.14 6.90 32.98
N ALA A 471 -3.70 7.71 33.95
CA ALA A 471 -4.60 8.38 34.89
C ALA A 471 -5.51 9.37 34.13
N GLU A 472 -6.76 9.51 34.55
CA GLU A 472 -7.78 10.31 33.86
C GLU A 472 -7.33 11.74 33.54
N ALA A 473 -6.67 12.41 34.50
CA ALA A 473 -6.17 13.77 34.35
C ALA A 473 -4.98 13.92 33.36
N GLU A 474 -4.33 12.83 32.97
CA GLU A 474 -3.13 12.85 32.11
C GLU A 474 -3.37 12.27 30.71
N ARG A 475 -4.56 11.71 30.43
CA ARG A 475 -4.85 10.96 29.20
C ARG A 475 -4.52 11.75 27.93
N ASP A 476 -5.12 12.93 27.79
CA ASP A 476 -4.97 13.75 26.59
C ASP A 476 -3.53 14.24 26.41
N ARG A 477 -2.89 14.62 27.52
CA ARG A 477 -1.49 15.05 27.54
C ARG A 477 -0.55 13.92 27.07
N LEU A 478 -0.69 12.72 27.63
CA LEU A 478 0.16 11.59 27.27
C LEU A 478 -0.08 11.12 25.84
N ILE A 479 -1.32 11.15 25.35
CA ILE A 479 -1.60 10.91 23.93
C ILE A 479 -0.88 11.94 23.05
N ALA A 480 -1.01 13.23 23.37
CA ALA A 480 -0.44 14.31 22.57
C ALA A 480 1.10 14.30 22.57
N GLU A 481 1.74 13.96 23.69
CA GLU A 481 3.21 13.96 23.81
C GLU A 481 3.86 12.67 23.31
N ARG A 482 3.17 11.51 23.44
CA ARG A 482 3.78 10.19 23.25
C ARG A 482 3.30 9.46 22.00
N LEU A 483 2.04 9.67 21.61
CA LEU A 483 1.45 8.91 20.49
C LEU A 483 1.36 9.73 19.22
N LEU A 484 0.74 10.90 19.27
CA LEU A 484 0.48 11.72 18.09
C LEU A 484 1.74 12.10 17.28
N PRO A 485 2.92 12.36 17.87
CA PRO A 485 4.13 12.71 17.12
C PRO A 485 4.56 11.63 16.10
N SER A 486 4.18 10.38 16.32
CA SER A 486 4.52 9.26 15.43
C SER A 486 3.45 8.95 14.37
N LEU A 487 2.29 9.62 14.43
CA LEU A 487 1.17 9.41 13.48
C LEU A 487 1.24 10.40 12.31
N PRO A 488 0.71 10.06 11.12
CA PRO A 488 0.64 10.98 9.98
C PRO A 488 -0.54 11.96 10.12
N VAL A 489 -0.44 12.91 11.05
CA VAL A 489 -1.54 13.79 11.48
C VAL A 489 -2.10 14.65 10.35
N TYR A 490 -1.23 15.21 9.49
CA TYR A 490 -1.67 16.01 8.34
C TYR A 490 -2.57 15.18 7.43
N GLU A 491 -2.13 13.98 7.06
CA GLU A 491 -2.86 13.09 6.16
C GLU A 491 -4.13 12.55 6.82
N ILE A 492 -4.10 12.25 8.12
CA ILE A 492 -5.29 11.85 8.89
C ILE A 492 -6.38 12.92 8.79
N LEU A 493 -6.08 14.17 9.15
CA LEU A 493 -7.05 15.27 9.09
C LEU A 493 -7.54 15.53 7.65
N SER A 494 -6.61 15.56 6.68
CA SER A 494 -6.94 15.79 5.27
C SER A 494 -7.86 14.71 4.70
N THR A 495 -7.57 13.43 4.97
CA THR A 495 -8.36 12.30 4.46
C THR A 495 -9.70 12.15 5.18
N LEU A 496 -9.77 12.43 6.48
CA LEU A 496 -11.04 12.50 7.21
C LEU A 496 -11.95 13.54 6.58
N ARG A 497 -11.45 14.76 6.39
CA ARG A 497 -12.24 15.84 5.79
C ARG A 497 -12.75 15.50 4.40
N LEU A 498 -11.91 14.89 3.56
CA LEU A 498 -12.25 14.61 2.16
C LEU A 498 -13.18 13.40 2.00
N TYR A 499 -12.93 12.33 2.76
CA TYR A 499 -13.53 11.03 2.48
C TYR A 499 -14.51 10.53 3.53
N GLN A 500 -14.38 10.92 4.81
CA GLN A 500 -15.18 10.35 5.88
C GLN A 500 -16.67 10.69 5.69
N ASP A 501 -17.49 9.66 5.57
CA ASP A 501 -18.94 9.76 5.70
C ASP A 501 -19.31 9.82 7.18
N TRP A 502 -19.14 10.99 7.78
CA TRP A 502 -19.40 11.23 9.21
C TRP A 502 -20.91 11.15 9.56
N ARG A 503 -21.80 11.18 8.57
CA ARG A 503 -23.24 10.99 8.77
C ARG A 503 -23.66 9.51 8.72
N GLY A 504 -22.76 8.63 8.29
CA GLY A 504 -23.02 7.20 8.15
C GLY A 504 -24.07 6.85 7.10
N GLU A 505 -24.32 7.73 6.12
CA GLU A 505 -25.37 7.54 5.12
C GLU A 505 -25.26 6.20 4.39
N TYR A 506 -24.05 5.82 3.97
CA TYR A 506 -23.85 4.62 3.16
C TYR A 506 -23.74 3.35 4.00
N LEU A 507 -23.14 3.44 5.19
CA LEU A 507 -23.06 2.31 6.10
C LEU A 507 -24.46 1.90 6.59
N ASN A 508 -25.30 2.88 6.94
CA ASN A 508 -26.67 2.63 7.40
C ASN A 508 -27.53 1.93 6.34
N ARG A 509 -27.27 2.14 5.04
CA ARG A 509 -27.96 1.45 3.95
C ARG A 509 -27.64 -0.05 3.87
N ILE A 510 -26.48 -0.48 4.39
CA ILE A 510 -26.01 -1.87 4.32
C ILE A 510 -26.07 -2.59 5.67
N GLU A 511 -26.09 -1.88 6.80
CA GLU A 511 -26.05 -2.48 8.13
C GLU A 511 -27.06 -3.63 8.31
N THR A 512 -28.28 -3.48 7.79
CA THR A 512 -29.35 -4.51 7.87
C THR A 512 -29.09 -5.77 7.04
N ALA A 513 -28.07 -5.77 6.18
CA ALA A 513 -27.62 -6.96 5.46
C ALA A 513 -26.80 -7.91 6.36
N PHE A 514 -26.35 -7.45 7.53
CA PHE A 514 -25.63 -8.26 8.49
C PHE A 514 -26.57 -8.86 9.54
N PRO A 515 -26.21 -9.99 10.17
CA PRO A 515 -26.94 -10.51 11.31
C PRO A 515 -27.08 -9.48 12.43
N ALA A 516 -28.26 -9.44 13.05
CA ALA A 516 -28.51 -8.57 14.20
C ALA A 516 -27.52 -8.86 15.33
N GLY A 517 -27.00 -7.80 15.96
CA GLY A 517 -26.01 -7.93 17.04
C GLY A 517 -24.56 -8.04 16.58
N ASN A 518 -24.26 -7.90 15.28
CA ASN A 518 -22.88 -7.82 14.81
C ASN A 518 -22.15 -6.63 15.45
N SER A 519 -21.11 -6.93 16.23
CA SER A 519 -20.43 -5.98 17.11
C SER A 519 -19.60 -4.94 16.37
N VAL A 520 -19.35 -5.14 15.08
CA VAL A 520 -18.60 -4.22 14.21
C VAL A 520 -19.27 -2.86 14.10
N PHE A 521 -20.61 -2.82 13.99
CA PHE A 521 -21.33 -1.55 13.87
C PHE A 521 -21.32 -0.75 15.16
N VAL A 522 -21.31 -1.44 16.31
CA VAL A 522 -21.11 -0.78 17.61
C VAL A 522 -19.69 -0.21 17.68
N ALA A 523 -18.67 -0.99 17.31
CA ALA A 523 -17.29 -0.53 17.31
C ALA A 523 -17.06 0.67 16.36
N LEU A 524 -17.72 0.72 15.21
CA LEU A 524 -17.67 1.86 14.28
C LEU A 524 -18.32 3.12 14.86
N ARG A 525 -19.45 2.99 15.55
CA ARG A 525 -20.09 4.12 16.26
C ARG A 525 -19.20 4.62 17.38
N GLU A 526 -18.66 3.73 18.20
CA GLU A 526 -17.69 4.07 19.27
C GLU A 526 -16.45 4.80 18.72
N ASP A 527 -15.93 4.36 17.57
CA ASP A 527 -14.78 5.01 16.89
C ASP A 527 -15.16 6.42 16.39
N SER A 528 -16.36 6.58 15.82
CA SER A 528 -16.88 7.88 15.38
C SER A 528 -17.14 8.83 16.55
N ASP A 529 -17.65 8.34 17.67
CA ASP A 529 -17.89 9.13 18.87
C ASP A 529 -16.56 9.59 19.50
N ALA A 530 -15.59 8.67 19.60
CA ALA A 530 -14.25 8.98 20.09
C ALA A 530 -13.51 9.98 19.18
N MET A 531 -13.74 9.93 17.85
CA MET A 531 -13.10 10.85 16.91
C MET A 531 -13.33 12.31 17.30
N CYS A 532 -14.56 12.69 17.66
CA CYS A 532 -14.90 14.07 18.03
C CYS A 532 -14.09 14.56 19.24
N HIS A 533 -13.81 13.69 20.23
CA HIS A 533 -12.96 14.02 21.39
C HIS A 533 -11.50 14.24 21.00
N TYR A 534 -10.96 13.42 20.10
CA TYR A 534 -9.53 13.45 19.75
C TYR A 534 -9.17 14.46 18.65
N LEU A 535 -10.12 14.89 17.81
CA LEU A 535 -9.85 15.82 16.70
C LEU A 535 -9.07 17.09 17.11
N PRO A 536 -9.40 17.78 18.22
CA PRO A 536 -8.64 18.95 18.65
C PRO A 536 -7.16 18.64 18.94
N LEU A 537 -6.85 17.49 19.52
CA LEU A 537 -5.46 17.08 19.78
C LEU A 537 -4.68 16.85 18.48
N PHE A 538 -5.34 16.31 17.44
CA PHE A 538 -4.75 16.20 16.10
C PHE A 538 -4.52 17.57 15.47
N GLN A 539 -5.44 18.52 15.62
CA GLN A 539 -5.27 19.89 15.11
C GLN A 539 -4.13 20.63 15.81
N GLN A 540 -4.00 20.47 17.13
CA GLN A 540 -2.87 21.01 17.89
C GLN A 540 -1.55 20.40 17.42
N GLU A 541 -1.46 19.07 17.28
CA GLU A 541 -0.25 18.42 16.78
C GLU A 541 0.08 18.82 15.34
N LEU A 542 -0.92 19.01 14.47
CA LEU A 542 -0.70 19.55 13.12
C LEU A 542 0.02 20.89 13.18
N LEU A 543 -0.42 21.80 14.04
CA LEU A 543 0.21 23.11 14.18
C LEU A 543 1.59 23.01 14.86
N ARG A 544 1.74 22.18 15.90
CA ARG A 544 3.00 21.95 16.62
C ARG A 544 4.13 21.56 15.68
N ARG A 545 3.85 20.71 14.68
CA ARG A 545 4.82 20.26 13.67
C ARG A 545 5.37 21.36 12.78
N HIS A 546 4.69 22.51 12.71
CA HIS A 546 5.20 23.68 12.01
C HIS A 546 6.21 24.47 12.86
N GLY A 547 6.48 24.06 14.10
CA GLY A 547 7.51 24.66 14.96
C GLY A 547 7.01 25.81 15.82
N VAL A 548 5.72 25.84 16.18
CA VAL A 548 5.14 26.85 17.07
C VAL A 548 4.61 26.22 18.36
N ASP A 549 4.56 27.01 19.43
CA ASP A 549 3.88 26.62 20.67
C ASP A 549 2.37 26.72 20.45
N VAL A 550 1.66 25.61 20.63
CA VAL A 550 0.22 25.53 20.36
C VAL A 550 -0.62 26.27 21.38
N ASN A 551 -0.11 26.46 22.60
CA ASN A 551 -0.87 27.12 23.68
C ASN A 551 -1.19 28.59 23.36
N ASP A 552 -0.39 29.23 22.51
CA ASP A 552 -0.61 30.61 22.10
C ASP A 552 -1.66 30.74 20.98
N PHE A 553 -2.06 29.65 20.33
CA PHE A 553 -2.92 29.65 19.13
C PHE A 553 -4.28 28.97 19.33
N PHE A 554 -4.48 28.30 20.46
CA PHE A 554 -5.72 27.59 20.79
C PHE A 554 -6.32 28.14 22.08
N VAL A 555 -7.66 28.25 22.11
CA VAL A 555 -8.44 28.62 23.30
C VAL A 555 -9.56 27.60 23.45
N ASN A 556 -9.62 26.92 24.61
CA ASN A 556 -10.56 25.82 24.86
C ASN A 556 -10.53 24.77 23.74
N ASP A 557 -9.32 24.34 23.36
CA ASP A 557 -9.05 23.37 22.29
C ASP A 557 -9.47 23.77 20.87
N VAL A 558 -9.92 25.01 20.67
CA VAL A 558 -10.27 25.57 19.35
C VAL A 558 -9.19 26.53 18.88
N PHE A 559 -8.74 26.38 17.63
CA PHE A 559 -7.80 27.33 17.01
C PHE A 559 -8.47 28.71 16.91
N ILE A 560 -7.76 29.77 17.30
CA ILE A 560 -8.31 31.14 17.34
C ILE A 560 -8.88 31.52 15.96
N PRO A 561 -10.21 31.68 15.81
CA PRO A 561 -10.83 31.85 14.48
C PRO A 561 -10.32 33.08 13.73
N HIS A 562 -10.01 34.17 14.44
CA HIS A 562 -9.44 35.39 13.86
C HIS A 562 -8.07 35.21 13.19
N LEU A 563 -7.35 34.13 13.52
CA LEU A 563 -6.06 33.78 12.93
C LEU A 563 -6.21 32.88 11.69
N LEU A 564 -7.37 32.30 11.41
CA LEU A 564 -7.56 31.43 10.22
C LEU A 564 -7.13 32.10 8.90
N PRO A 565 -7.45 33.39 8.64
CA PRO A 565 -7.00 34.07 7.41
C PRO A 565 -5.49 34.22 7.28
N THR A 566 -4.77 34.10 8.40
CA THR A 566 -3.31 34.19 8.40
C THR A 566 -2.64 32.88 8.02
N LEU A 567 -3.36 31.76 7.99
CA LEU A 567 -2.85 30.46 7.59
C LEU A 567 -2.95 30.28 6.08
N ARG A 568 -2.08 29.42 5.53
CA ARG A 568 -2.26 28.89 4.18
C ARG A 568 -3.63 28.19 4.06
N PRO A 569 -4.37 28.32 2.94
CA PRO A 569 -5.74 27.81 2.81
C PRO A 569 -5.97 26.35 3.21
N ASP A 570 -5.03 25.45 2.89
CA ASP A 570 -5.09 24.04 3.28
C ASP A 570 -5.04 23.85 4.81
N LEU A 571 -4.22 24.63 5.53
CA LEU A 571 -4.17 24.56 6.98
C LEU A 571 -5.43 25.17 7.61
N ALA A 572 -5.96 26.25 7.04
CA ALA A 572 -7.16 26.90 7.55
C ALA A 572 -8.38 25.96 7.55
N VAL A 573 -8.57 25.18 6.48
CA VAL A 573 -9.69 24.21 6.42
C VAL A 573 -9.47 22.98 7.32
N LEU A 574 -8.24 22.69 7.75
CA LEU A 574 -7.94 21.61 8.70
C LEU A 574 -7.98 22.06 10.16
N LEU A 575 -7.72 23.34 10.43
CA LEU A 575 -7.68 23.94 11.78
C LEU A 575 -8.97 24.66 12.18
N GLN A 576 -9.97 24.76 11.28
CA GLN A 576 -11.30 25.24 11.66
C GLN A 576 -11.93 24.35 12.75
N GLU A 577 -12.79 24.93 13.58
CA GLU A 577 -13.43 24.25 14.72
C GLU A 577 -14.14 22.95 14.31
N ASN A 578 -15.02 23.03 13.32
CA ASN A 578 -15.64 21.85 12.73
C ASN A 578 -14.88 21.42 11.47
N LEU A 579 -14.06 20.37 11.58
CA LEU A 579 -13.30 19.80 10.45
C LEU A 579 -14.17 19.52 9.21
N PHE A 580 -15.44 19.13 9.42
CA PHE A 580 -16.38 18.75 8.37
C PHE A 580 -17.23 19.92 7.84
N ASN A 581 -17.00 21.15 8.31
CA ASN A 581 -17.66 22.32 7.73
C ASN A 581 -17.28 22.48 6.24
N THR A 582 -18.28 22.79 5.42
CA THR A 582 -18.17 22.99 3.97
C THR A 582 -18.70 24.35 3.52
N ASP A 583 -19.16 25.18 4.46
CA ASP A 583 -19.71 26.50 4.20
C ASP A 583 -18.68 27.60 4.54
N LEU A 584 -18.41 28.46 3.56
CA LEU A 584 -17.49 29.58 3.71
C LEU A 584 -18.05 30.64 4.68
N ASP A 585 -19.36 30.90 4.65
CA ASP A 585 -19.96 31.93 5.48
C ASP A 585 -19.91 31.54 6.96
N THR A 586 -20.19 30.26 7.26
CA THR A 586 -19.98 29.69 8.60
C THR A 586 -18.53 29.82 9.06
N LEU A 587 -17.53 29.58 8.20
CA LEU A 587 -16.11 29.74 8.54
C LEU A 587 -15.74 31.21 8.81
N LEU A 588 -16.32 32.13 8.04
CA LEU A 588 -16.02 33.57 8.12
C LEU A 588 -16.79 34.29 9.23
N GLN A 589 -17.92 33.75 9.72
CA GLN A 589 -18.77 34.37 10.74
C GLN A 589 -18.00 34.88 11.98
N PRO A 590 -17.06 34.12 12.59
CA PRO A 590 -16.30 34.59 13.74
C PRO A 590 -15.12 35.51 13.36
N ILE A 591 -14.89 35.83 12.08
CA ILE A 591 -13.71 36.52 11.60
C ILE A 591 -14.02 38.01 11.35
N SER A 592 -13.36 38.89 12.12
CA SER A 592 -13.41 40.34 11.89
C SER A 592 -12.31 40.82 10.92
N GLY A 593 -12.54 41.98 10.30
CA GLY A 593 -11.58 42.64 9.42
C GLY A 593 -11.53 42.11 7.98
N ARG A 594 -10.68 42.72 7.15
CA ARG A 594 -10.53 42.33 5.74
C ARG A 594 -9.84 40.97 5.63
N VAL A 595 -10.31 40.15 4.70
CA VAL A 595 -9.69 38.88 4.29
C VAL A 595 -9.41 38.98 2.80
N SER A 596 -8.27 38.45 2.34
CA SER A 596 -7.88 38.47 0.93
C SER A 596 -8.88 37.69 0.07
N ASP A 597 -9.25 38.23 -1.09
CA ASP A 597 -10.16 37.57 -2.04
C ASP A 597 -9.55 36.29 -2.62
N ASP A 598 -8.24 36.29 -2.89
CA ASP A 598 -7.52 35.09 -3.36
C ASP A 598 -7.56 33.97 -2.31
N TRP A 599 -7.37 34.32 -1.04
CA TRP A 599 -7.44 33.35 0.06
C TRP A 599 -8.86 32.79 0.20
N ARG A 600 -9.88 33.65 0.08
CA ARG A 600 -11.29 33.23 0.12
C ARG A 600 -11.61 32.24 -1.00
N ALA A 601 -11.19 32.55 -2.22
CA ALA A 601 -11.42 31.68 -3.38
C ALA A 601 -10.74 30.30 -3.21
N ASP A 602 -9.51 30.27 -2.70
CA ASP A 602 -8.80 29.01 -2.43
C ASP A 602 -9.46 28.19 -1.31
N VAL A 603 -9.87 28.85 -0.21
CA VAL A 603 -10.58 28.19 0.90
C VAL A 603 -11.94 27.68 0.45
N GLU A 604 -12.73 28.47 -0.28
CA GLU A 604 -14.02 28.07 -0.83
C GLU A 604 -13.90 26.81 -1.69
N LYS A 605 -12.89 26.78 -2.58
CA LYS A 605 -12.61 25.62 -3.42
C LYS A 605 -12.31 24.38 -2.58
N LEU A 606 -11.51 24.49 -1.53
CA LEU A 606 -11.20 23.38 -0.62
C LEU A 606 -12.42 22.97 0.21
N LEU A 607 -13.23 23.93 0.64
CA LEU A 607 -14.45 23.69 1.40
C LEU A 607 -15.49 22.91 0.59
N ALA A 608 -15.58 23.16 -0.72
CA ALA A 608 -16.50 22.50 -1.64
C ALA A 608 -16.11 21.05 -2.01
N GLN A 609 -14.84 20.65 -1.85
CA GLN A 609 -14.36 19.32 -2.27
C GLN A 609 -15.13 18.15 -1.64
N PRO A 610 -15.37 18.09 -0.32
CA PRO A 610 -16.10 16.98 0.29
C PRO A 610 -17.53 16.86 -0.25
N THR A 611 -18.20 17.98 -0.51
CA THR A 611 -19.55 17.99 -1.09
C THR A 611 -19.56 17.43 -2.50
N GLN A 612 -18.56 17.76 -3.32
CA GLN A 612 -18.41 17.19 -4.66
C GLN A 612 -18.09 15.69 -4.61
N ILE A 613 -17.24 15.25 -3.67
CA ILE A 613 -16.95 13.83 -3.46
C ILE A 613 -18.21 13.08 -3.04
N ALA A 614 -18.99 13.62 -2.10
CA ALA A 614 -20.26 13.04 -1.65
C ALA A 614 -21.25 12.92 -2.81
N HIS A 615 -21.34 13.92 -3.69
CA HIS A 615 -22.16 13.84 -4.90
C HIS A 615 -21.77 12.67 -5.81
N TRP A 616 -20.49 12.54 -6.17
CA TRP A 616 -20.03 11.44 -7.02
C TRP A 616 -20.21 10.08 -6.34
N ARG A 617 -20.01 10.01 -5.03
CA ARG A 617 -20.24 8.80 -4.24
C ARG A 617 -21.72 8.41 -4.26
N ALA A 618 -22.64 9.35 -4.07
CA ALA A 618 -24.08 9.09 -4.15
C ALA A 618 -24.46 8.47 -5.51
N THR A 619 -23.94 9.00 -6.62
CA THR A 619 -24.16 8.43 -7.96
C THR A 619 -23.61 6.99 -8.09
N ILE A 620 -22.46 6.68 -7.49
CA ILE A 620 -21.95 5.30 -7.46
C ILE A 620 -22.97 4.39 -6.75
N TRP A 621 -23.47 4.82 -5.58
CA TRP A 621 -24.43 4.05 -4.79
C TRP A 621 -25.80 3.91 -5.46
N GLU A 622 -26.26 4.87 -6.25
CA GLU A 622 -27.45 4.73 -7.08
C GLU A 622 -27.30 3.62 -8.14
N VAL A 623 -26.09 3.43 -8.66
CA VAL A 623 -25.82 2.46 -9.73
C VAL A 623 -25.67 1.02 -9.21
N MET A 624 -24.98 0.85 -8.07
CA MET A 624 -24.57 -0.47 -7.56
C MET A 624 -25.07 -0.82 -6.16
N GLY A 625 -25.69 0.12 -5.42
CA GLY A 625 -26.00 -0.04 -4.00
C GLY A 625 -26.93 -1.20 -3.68
N GLU A 626 -28.03 -1.37 -4.45
CA GLU A 626 -28.96 -2.49 -4.26
C GLU A 626 -28.29 -3.84 -4.51
N SER A 627 -27.46 -3.92 -5.55
CA SER A 627 -26.71 -5.14 -5.86
C SER A 627 -25.74 -5.48 -4.74
N ILE A 628 -24.95 -4.50 -4.27
CA ILE A 628 -24.02 -4.69 -3.15
C ILE A 628 -24.76 -5.15 -1.90
N TYR A 629 -25.92 -4.57 -1.58
CA TYR A 629 -26.75 -4.97 -0.44
C TYR A 629 -27.10 -6.46 -0.51
N GLN A 630 -27.67 -6.91 -1.63
CA GLN A 630 -28.07 -8.30 -1.82
C GLN A 630 -26.89 -9.27 -1.72
N TRP A 631 -25.73 -8.86 -2.23
CA TRP A 631 -24.52 -9.69 -2.24
C TRP A 631 -23.92 -9.83 -0.85
N VAL A 632 -23.83 -8.73 -0.11
CA VAL A 632 -23.40 -8.72 1.29
C VAL A 632 -24.35 -9.56 2.13
N GLN A 633 -25.67 -9.42 1.94
CA GLN A 633 -26.67 -10.17 2.69
C GLN A 633 -26.52 -11.69 2.46
N SER A 634 -26.55 -12.15 1.20
CA SER A 634 -26.43 -13.57 0.92
C SER A 634 -25.10 -14.16 1.38
N PHE A 635 -24.00 -13.40 1.29
CA PHE A 635 -22.72 -13.87 1.83
C PHE A 635 -22.73 -13.96 3.35
N ALA A 636 -23.29 -12.96 4.05
CA ALA A 636 -23.35 -12.97 5.50
C ALA A 636 -24.23 -14.13 6.00
N GLU A 637 -25.38 -14.37 5.38
CA GLU A 637 -26.28 -15.49 5.70
C GLU A 637 -25.63 -16.86 5.45
N LEU A 638 -24.94 -17.02 4.31
CA LEU A 638 -24.15 -18.22 4.01
C LEU A 638 -23.04 -18.42 5.04
N ALA A 639 -22.26 -17.37 5.34
CA ALA A 639 -21.13 -17.46 6.23
C ALA A 639 -21.55 -17.83 7.66
N THR A 640 -22.62 -17.23 8.16
CA THR A 640 -23.19 -17.55 9.48
C THR A 640 -23.70 -18.99 9.51
N SER A 641 -24.34 -19.46 8.44
CA SER A 641 -24.81 -20.85 8.33
C SER A 641 -23.63 -21.83 8.38
N LEU A 642 -22.60 -21.62 7.55
CA LEU A 642 -21.40 -22.45 7.53
C LEU A 642 -20.70 -22.49 8.89
N TYR A 643 -20.58 -21.34 9.56
CA TYR A 643 -20.00 -21.25 10.89
C TYR A 643 -20.80 -22.04 11.93
N ALA A 644 -22.14 -21.88 11.95
CA ALA A 644 -23.02 -22.63 12.86
C ALA A 644 -22.90 -24.15 12.66
N PHE A 645 -22.86 -24.63 11.41
CA PHE A 645 -22.66 -26.05 11.12
C PHE A 645 -21.29 -26.56 11.57
N SER A 646 -20.24 -25.76 11.38
CA SER A 646 -18.87 -26.14 11.78
C SER A 646 -18.69 -26.27 13.29
N THR A 647 -19.41 -25.47 14.07
CA THR A 647 -19.33 -25.48 15.54
C THR A 647 -20.22 -26.55 16.19
N SER A 648 -21.27 -27.02 15.49
CA SER A 648 -22.30 -27.89 16.05
C SER A 648 -22.06 -29.40 15.84
N ARG A 649 -21.19 -29.82 14.91
CA ARG A 649 -20.81 -31.23 14.70
C ARG A 649 -19.31 -31.35 14.38
N ALA A 650 -18.54 -31.99 15.26
CA ALA A 650 -17.24 -32.53 14.90
C ALA A 650 -17.46 -33.70 13.94
N LEU A 651 -16.97 -33.59 12.71
CA LEU A 651 -17.02 -34.70 11.74
C LEU A 651 -16.02 -35.78 12.19
N ASP A 652 -16.52 -36.84 12.84
CA ASP A 652 -15.72 -38.02 13.22
C ASP A 652 -15.31 -38.91 12.02
N ALA A 653 -15.71 -38.55 10.80
CA ALA A 653 -15.31 -39.24 9.58
C ALA A 653 -15.03 -38.25 8.43
N PRO A 654 -14.03 -38.52 7.56
CA PRO A 654 -13.82 -37.72 6.37
C PRO A 654 -15.07 -37.82 5.48
N PRO A 655 -15.56 -36.69 4.91
CA PRO A 655 -16.74 -36.71 4.05
C PRO A 655 -16.52 -37.68 2.89
N GLY A 656 -17.51 -38.56 2.68
CA GLY A 656 -17.59 -39.44 1.53
C GLY A 656 -17.64 -38.62 0.23
N LEU A 657 -17.19 -39.24 -0.86
CA LEU A 657 -17.26 -38.62 -2.19
C LEU A 657 -18.73 -38.43 -2.58
N ALA A 658 -19.25 -37.21 -2.45
CA ALA A 658 -20.45 -36.76 -3.14
C ALA A 658 -20.19 -36.77 -4.65
N ARG A 659 -20.33 -37.93 -5.30
CA ARG A 659 -20.07 -38.09 -6.74
C ARG A 659 -21.26 -37.74 -7.63
N ASP A 660 -22.45 -37.48 -7.08
CA ASP A 660 -23.66 -37.31 -7.88
C ASP A 660 -24.64 -36.22 -7.39
N ALA A 661 -24.15 -35.15 -6.76
CA ALA A 661 -24.98 -33.97 -6.56
C ALA A 661 -25.23 -33.29 -7.93
N LYS A 662 -26.46 -33.33 -8.44
CA LYS A 662 -26.86 -32.60 -9.65
C LYS A 662 -26.75 -31.09 -9.39
N LEU A 663 -25.58 -30.52 -9.69
CA LEU A 663 -25.38 -29.08 -9.72
C LEU A 663 -26.41 -28.45 -10.66
N SER A 664 -27.02 -27.33 -10.25
CA SER A 664 -27.91 -26.60 -11.12
C SER A 664 -27.17 -26.14 -12.40
N PRO A 665 -27.87 -25.95 -13.52
CA PRO A 665 -27.25 -25.51 -14.77
C PRO A 665 -26.45 -24.20 -14.63
N ALA A 666 -26.87 -23.30 -13.73
CA ALA A 666 -26.18 -22.06 -13.41
C ALA A 666 -24.81 -22.33 -12.75
N LEU A 667 -24.76 -23.17 -11.72
CA LEU A 667 -23.50 -23.59 -11.07
C LEU A 667 -22.60 -24.36 -12.03
N ALA A 668 -23.18 -25.26 -12.84
CA ALA A 668 -22.45 -26.05 -13.82
C ALA A 668 -21.81 -25.17 -14.92
N GLY A 669 -22.46 -24.06 -15.30
CA GLY A 669 -21.90 -23.04 -16.20
C GLY A 669 -20.76 -22.25 -15.54
N PHE A 670 -20.99 -21.75 -14.32
CA PHE A 670 -20.04 -21.01 -13.51
C PHE A 670 -18.70 -21.73 -13.31
N PHE A 671 -18.75 -23.04 -13.07
CA PHE A 671 -17.55 -23.86 -12.89
C PHE A 671 -16.86 -24.27 -14.20
N ARG A 672 -17.51 -24.17 -15.37
CA ARG A 672 -16.95 -24.56 -16.68
C ARG A 672 -16.24 -23.44 -17.43
N THR A 673 -16.63 -22.18 -17.26
CA THR A 673 -16.12 -21.01 -18.01
C THR A 673 -14.80 -20.43 -17.46
N ALA A 674 -14.17 -21.10 -16.49
CA ALA A 674 -13.25 -20.48 -15.54
C ALA A 674 -11.87 -20.08 -16.10
N ARG A 675 -11.42 -18.88 -15.71
CA ARG A 675 -9.99 -18.58 -15.49
C ARG A 675 -9.59 -19.20 -14.15
N ALA A 676 -8.41 -19.82 -14.07
CA ALA A 676 -7.97 -20.66 -12.95
C ALA A 676 -7.68 -19.95 -11.59
N ASP A 677 -8.18 -18.73 -11.36
CA ASP A 677 -7.57 -17.76 -10.42
C ASP A 677 -8.54 -17.11 -9.39
N ASP A 678 -9.66 -17.75 -9.01
CA ASP A 678 -10.70 -17.09 -8.19
C ASP A 678 -10.93 -17.73 -6.80
N GLU A 679 -10.46 -17.07 -5.73
CA GLU A 679 -10.61 -17.50 -4.32
C GLU A 679 -12.09 -17.65 -3.89
N MET A 680 -13.00 -16.80 -4.39
CA MET A 680 -14.43 -16.93 -4.08
C MET A 680 -15.03 -18.18 -4.71
N ARG A 681 -14.58 -18.57 -5.91
CA ARG A 681 -14.99 -19.84 -6.50
C ARG A 681 -14.55 -21.01 -5.66
N HIS A 682 -13.29 -21.00 -5.18
CA HIS A 682 -12.81 -22.06 -4.28
C HIS A 682 -13.61 -22.12 -2.98
N PHE A 683 -13.96 -20.96 -2.42
CA PHE A 683 -14.85 -20.89 -1.26
C PHE A 683 -16.24 -21.46 -1.54
N LEU A 684 -16.90 -21.05 -2.63
CA LEU A 684 -18.24 -21.53 -2.98
C LEU A 684 -18.26 -23.02 -3.33
N ILE A 685 -17.23 -23.54 -4.01
CA ILE A 685 -17.06 -24.98 -4.25
C ILE A 685 -16.94 -25.71 -2.92
N GLY A 686 -16.04 -25.24 -2.04
CA GLY A 686 -15.87 -25.81 -0.71
C GLY A 686 -17.18 -25.79 0.08
N ALA A 687 -17.93 -24.68 0.02
CA ALA A 687 -19.23 -24.53 0.67
C ALA A 687 -20.27 -25.54 0.15
N ILE A 688 -20.37 -25.74 -1.17
CA ILE A 688 -21.27 -26.75 -1.75
C ILE A 688 -20.87 -28.14 -1.29
N GLU A 689 -19.57 -28.49 -1.40
CA GLU A 689 -19.07 -29.81 -1.02
C GLU A 689 -19.31 -30.08 0.47
N TYR A 690 -19.08 -29.07 1.32
CA TYR A 690 -19.34 -29.15 2.76
C TYR A 690 -20.82 -29.28 3.09
N LEU A 691 -21.69 -28.43 2.54
CA LEU A 691 -23.14 -28.50 2.76
C LEU A 691 -23.72 -29.82 2.25
N SER A 692 -23.26 -30.32 1.10
CA SER A 692 -23.69 -31.59 0.53
C SER A 692 -23.33 -32.77 1.42
N SER A 693 -22.20 -32.71 2.13
CA SER A 693 -21.80 -33.77 3.07
C SER A 693 -22.78 -33.96 4.24
N PHE A 694 -23.56 -32.94 4.60
CA PHE A 694 -24.62 -33.03 5.61
C PHE A 694 -25.91 -33.64 5.07
N THR A 695 -26.06 -33.74 3.75
CA THR A 695 -27.26 -34.28 3.09
C THR A 695 -27.10 -35.75 2.67
N GLU A 696 -25.90 -36.31 2.77
CA GLU A 696 -25.64 -37.71 2.44
C GLU A 696 -26.27 -38.65 3.48
N GLY A 697 -27.36 -39.33 3.09
CA GLY A 697 -28.00 -40.37 3.89
C GLY A 697 -29.16 -39.91 4.77
N GLU A 698 -29.50 -38.62 4.80
CA GLU A 698 -30.69 -38.09 5.48
C GLU A 698 -31.90 -38.05 4.50
N ILE A 699 -33.08 -38.47 4.97
CA ILE A 699 -34.31 -38.52 4.17
C ILE A 699 -34.91 -37.11 3.97
N GLU A 700 -34.65 -36.20 4.91
CA GLU A 700 -35.10 -34.81 4.87
C GLU A 700 -33.92 -33.87 5.07
N VAL A 701 -33.70 -32.96 4.11
CA VAL A 701 -32.65 -31.95 4.22
C VAL A 701 -33.15 -30.77 5.07
N PRO A 702 -32.44 -30.37 6.14
CA PRO A 702 -32.77 -29.19 6.92
C PRO A 702 -32.97 -27.93 6.06
N VAL A 703 -34.01 -27.15 6.36
CA VAL A 703 -34.34 -25.90 5.64
C VAL A 703 -33.16 -24.91 5.64
N SER A 704 -32.34 -24.91 6.71
CA SER A 704 -31.13 -24.09 6.80
C SER A 704 -30.07 -24.44 5.76
N ILE A 705 -29.91 -25.74 5.43
CA ILE A 705 -28.99 -26.20 4.38
C ILE A 705 -29.52 -25.82 3.01
N ILE A 706 -30.82 -25.98 2.77
CA ILE A 706 -31.46 -25.58 1.49
C ILE A 706 -31.28 -24.06 1.27
N ARG A 707 -31.48 -23.24 2.30
CA ARG A 707 -31.24 -21.79 2.22
C ARG A 707 -29.78 -21.47 1.91
N ALA A 708 -28.84 -22.08 2.61
CA ALA A 708 -27.42 -21.89 2.36
C ALA A 708 -26.99 -22.31 0.94
N MET A 709 -27.55 -23.41 0.41
CA MET A 709 -27.32 -23.81 -0.99
C MET A 709 -27.87 -22.78 -1.98
N ASN A 710 -29.06 -22.22 -1.73
CA ASN A 710 -29.63 -21.15 -2.55
C ASN A 710 -28.76 -19.87 -2.49
N ASP A 711 -28.18 -19.54 -1.34
CA ASP A 711 -27.25 -18.40 -1.23
C ASP A 711 -25.97 -18.63 -2.04
N VAL A 712 -25.42 -19.84 -2.04
CA VAL A 712 -24.29 -20.17 -2.92
C VAL A 712 -24.64 -19.97 -4.39
N GLU A 713 -25.81 -20.46 -4.83
CA GLU A 713 -26.28 -20.27 -6.21
C GLU A 713 -26.44 -18.80 -6.56
N ARG A 714 -27.02 -18.03 -5.64
CA ARG A 714 -27.22 -16.59 -5.80
C ARG A 714 -25.88 -15.89 -5.96
N ILE A 715 -24.91 -16.12 -5.06
CA ILE A 715 -23.57 -15.50 -5.12
C ILE A 715 -22.84 -15.91 -6.41
N ALA A 716 -22.97 -17.16 -6.86
CA ALA A 716 -22.36 -17.61 -8.11
C ALA A 716 -22.95 -16.89 -9.36
N GLN A 717 -24.29 -16.76 -9.43
CA GLN A 717 -24.95 -16.00 -10.50
C GLN A 717 -24.53 -14.53 -10.49
N ILE A 718 -24.40 -13.98 -9.30
CA ILE A 718 -23.95 -12.61 -9.05
C ILE A 718 -22.51 -12.38 -9.55
N GLU A 719 -21.57 -13.27 -9.19
CA GLU A 719 -20.16 -13.19 -9.58
C GLU A 719 -19.98 -13.29 -11.10
N GLU A 720 -20.89 -13.95 -11.81
CA GLU A 720 -20.90 -14.00 -13.28
C GLU A 720 -21.52 -12.75 -13.92
N SER A 721 -22.41 -12.06 -13.21
CA SER A 721 -23.08 -10.85 -13.71
C SER A 721 -22.20 -9.61 -13.55
N ALA A 722 -21.38 -9.33 -14.56
CA ALA A 722 -20.72 -8.04 -14.65
C ALA A 722 -21.75 -6.91 -14.75
N LEU A 723 -21.48 -5.76 -14.11
CA LEU A 723 -22.27 -4.54 -14.34
C LEU A 723 -22.35 -4.28 -15.85
N PRO A 724 -23.52 -3.89 -16.40
CA PRO A 724 -23.65 -3.49 -17.79
C PRO A 724 -22.60 -2.44 -18.18
N PRO A 725 -22.05 -2.45 -19.42
CA PRO A 725 -20.99 -1.52 -19.83
C PRO A 725 -21.30 -0.04 -19.57
N GLU A 726 -22.57 0.37 -19.73
CA GLU A 726 -23.03 1.73 -19.45
C GLU A 726 -22.89 2.08 -17.96
N LYS A 727 -23.32 1.19 -17.06
CA LYS A 727 -23.16 1.34 -15.61
C LYS A 727 -21.68 1.35 -15.20
N GLN A 728 -20.86 0.48 -15.80
CA GLN A 728 -19.41 0.51 -15.58
C GLN A 728 -18.77 1.84 -15.99
N ALA A 729 -19.22 2.44 -17.09
CA ALA A 729 -18.72 3.73 -17.55
C ALA A 729 -19.06 4.85 -16.55
N VAL A 730 -20.27 4.86 -15.98
CA VAL A 730 -20.67 5.81 -14.93
C VAL A 730 -19.81 5.64 -13.68
N VAL A 731 -19.66 4.42 -13.17
CA VAL A 731 -18.85 4.14 -11.97
C VAL A 731 -17.38 4.53 -12.21
N ARG A 732 -16.84 4.21 -13.40
CA ARG A 732 -15.49 4.60 -13.82
C ARG A 732 -15.32 6.12 -13.80
N TYR A 733 -16.27 6.84 -14.41
CA TYR A 733 -16.26 8.29 -14.46
C TYR A 733 -16.27 8.90 -13.05
N CYS A 734 -17.22 8.50 -12.20
CA CYS A 734 -17.36 9.02 -10.83
C CYS A 734 -16.08 8.77 -10.00
N THR A 735 -15.52 7.56 -10.08
CA THR A 735 -14.25 7.22 -9.40
C THR A 735 -13.11 8.13 -9.84
N LEU A 736 -12.99 8.37 -11.14
CA LEU A 736 -11.95 9.25 -11.68
C LEU A 736 -12.15 10.72 -11.29
N GLN A 737 -13.40 11.17 -11.15
CA GLN A 737 -13.68 12.52 -10.63
C GLN A 737 -13.25 12.65 -9.17
N ILE A 738 -13.59 11.68 -8.32
CA ILE A 738 -13.17 11.68 -6.91
C ILE A 738 -11.64 11.68 -6.81
N ALA A 739 -10.97 10.80 -7.57
CA ALA A 739 -9.51 10.72 -7.61
C ALA A 739 -8.87 12.07 -8.02
N ARG A 740 -9.41 12.74 -9.05
CA ARG A 740 -8.94 14.08 -9.47
C ARG A 740 -9.12 15.14 -8.39
N LEU A 741 -10.27 15.15 -7.69
CA LEU A 741 -10.55 16.10 -6.63
C LEU A 741 -9.57 15.93 -5.44
N ALA A 742 -9.29 14.69 -5.07
CA ALA A 742 -8.35 14.35 -4.01
C ALA A 742 -6.87 14.40 -4.43
N ARG A 743 -6.58 14.62 -5.72
CA ARG A 743 -5.23 14.54 -6.33
C ARG A 743 -4.56 13.16 -6.19
N GLU A 744 -5.36 12.11 -6.08
CA GLU A 744 -4.94 10.72 -6.06
C GLU A 744 -5.17 10.09 -7.45
N ASN A 745 -4.42 9.04 -7.82
CA ASN A 745 -4.84 8.21 -8.95
C ASN A 745 -5.59 7.00 -8.40
N GLY A 746 -6.82 6.82 -8.88
CA GLY A 746 -7.68 5.69 -8.52
C GLY A 746 -7.14 4.31 -8.87
#